data_AF-A0A395INH8-F1
#
_entry.id   AF-A0A395INH8-F1
#
_cell.length_a   1.000
_cell.length_b   1.000
_cell.length_c   1.000
_cell.angle_alpha   90.00
_cell.angle_beta   90.00
_cell.angle_gamma   90.00
#
_symmetry.space_group_name_H-M   'P 1'
#
loop_
_entity.id
_entity.type
_entity.pdbx_description
1 polymer ?
#
loop_
_entity_poly.entity_id
_entity_poly.type
_entity_poly.pdbx_seq_one_letter_code
_entity_poly.pdbx_strand_id
1 'polypeptide(L)'
;MNSRFYSKQFEYVRYSAMANEPESEFAYASQAAKLSYVEPEDDDTGSGTAIRADYVTPRDTVIVMEDGGRLPGPPLEEAERLNGLRRQARGVGGNLISEAEGTGELIDEENRLAEGKGKSHSQQGGGDDGQTSGQGSLRQAMPPSRTHPLFPPLPLYGPSSITRDLQCWTFRTTSFFLSCAFLGIIVMGAGVMSVPAICRYLWYKATLRDPDQGRVFYKEEKERRRRRREEERNWKKMNRRKFSHEKSDDNEDEAGQVEVGLDVEELKVQTEDGFIIVLWHVYNPNEYTPMSAEQRAARGPELFTDQGPSRPFSSNPNLKPKYPVLMIHGLLQSSGAYCTNDDYSLAFYLCKQGYDIWLGNNRCGFKPEHTLLEYSDPRMWAWNIRQMGVMDLPALTSRVLSETGFPKLGLIAHSQGTTQTFVALAKEQRPELGEKLSVFCALAPAAYAGPLIGKAYFKFMRIISPSFFRIIFGIHAFIPFMMTMHKIVPGSLYGTMGYHVFHFLFNWSDARWDRATRDRCFQFAPVYVSAESMRWWLGRECFAKQKCILATKEEGIQEEEEDRWIWGDIPNNSDSNDETKKLKAKWKGKGKKISAAVTRPLENEMQTGAEIMENKRKRGVKGSTAWYNEHVPPFALWVAGSDDLVDGRRLLRRFERGREPCVKVVHQKVIEEYEHLDVIWAMDVLEQIELSNGRYNKLNSNICGFQMIYQ
;
A
#
# COMPACT_ATOMS: atom_id res chain seq x y z
N MET A 1 -83.08 26.89 17.06
CA MET A 1 -83.32 25.50 17.49
C MET A 1 -82.02 24.93 18.03
N ASN A 2 -82.02 24.57 19.33
CA ASN A 2 -81.11 23.70 20.11
C ASN A 2 -79.58 23.92 20.07
N SER A 3 -78.78 23.83 21.14
CA SER A 3 -78.96 23.88 22.60
C SER A 3 -77.56 23.81 23.25
N ARG A 4 -77.35 24.56 24.34
CA ARG A 4 -76.54 24.27 25.56
C ARG A 4 -74.98 24.22 25.54
N PHE A 5 -74.38 25.23 26.19
CA PHE A 5 -73.60 25.19 27.46
C PHE A 5 -72.60 24.04 27.74
N TYR A 6 -71.29 24.33 27.91
CA TYR A 6 -70.54 24.48 29.19
C TYR A 6 -69.00 24.55 28.98
N SER A 7 -68.29 25.12 29.95
CA SER A 7 -66.86 25.47 29.97
C SER A 7 -65.89 24.31 30.30
N LYS A 8 -64.58 24.51 30.04
CA LYS A 8 -63.37 24.01 30.77
C LYS A 8 -62.10 24.52 30.03
N GLN A 9 -61.34 25.49 30.55
CA GLN A 9 -60.12 25.36 31.40
C GLN A 9 -58.95 24.52 30.84
N PHE A 10 -57.82 25.24 30.63
CA PHE A 10 -56.40 24.86 30.67
C PHE A 10 -55.88 23.62 29.91
N GLU A 11 -54.93 23.83 28.99
CA GLU A 11 -53.52 23.47 29.24
C GLU A 11 -52.56 24.13 28.23
N TYR A 12 -51.61 24.89 28.77
CA TYR A 12 -50.38 25.31 28.11
C TYR A 12 -49.62 24.05 27.68
N VAL A 13 -49.50 23.78 26.38
CA VAL A 13 -48.46 22.85 25.90
C VAL A 13 -47.13 23.57 26.04
N ARG A 14 -46.46 23.31 27.16
CA ARG A 14 -45.04 23.57 27.36
C ARG A 14 -44.29 23.02 26.16
N TYR A 15 -43.66 23.91 25.38
CA TYR A 15 -42.38 23.57 24.77
C TYR A 15 -41.43 23.24 25.92
N SER A 16 -41.32 21.95 26.26
CA SER A 16 -40.12 21.49 26.94
C SER A 16 -39.04 21.53 25.88
N ALA A 17 -38.25 22.61 25.87
CA ALA A 17 -36.84 22.44 25.57
C ALA A 17 -36.40 21.26 26.45
N MET A 18 -36.13 20.11 25.85
CA MET A 18 -35.34 19.11 26.54
C MET A 18 -34.02 19.82 26.81
N ALA A 19 -33.85 20.28 28.04
CA ALA A 19 -32.58 20.75 28.52
C ALA A 19 -31.60 19.61 28.22
N ASN A 20 -30.60 19.89 27.39
CA ASN A 20 -29.47 18.99 27.24
C ASN A 20 -29.03 18.60 28.65
N GLU A 21 -28.92 17.30 28.94
CA GLU A 21 -28.35 16.89 30.22
C GLU A 21 -26.94 17.48 30.27
N PRO A 22 -26.61 18.35 31.24
CA PRO A 22 -25.30 19.00 31.31
C PRO A 22 -24.15 17.99 31.37
N GLU A 23 -24.44 16.76 31.83
CA GLU A 23 -23.51 15.63 31.79
C GLU A 23 -23.15 15.18 30.36
N SER A 24 -24.10 15.23 29.41
CA SER A 24 -23.88 14.83 28.01
C SER A 24 -23.02 15.84 27.25
N GLU A 25 -23.22 17.14 27.50
CA GLU A 25 -22.40 18.22 26.94
C GLU A 25 -20.99 18.19 27.50
N PHE A 26 -20.85 17.99 28.83
CA PHE A 26 -19.55 17.84 29.47
C PHE A 26 -18.78 16.61 28.96
N ALA A 27 -19.45 15.48 28.80
CA ALA A 27 -18.84 14.27 28.26
C ALA A 27 -18.40 14.46 26.80
N TYR A 28 -19.20 15.14 25.97
CA TYR A 28 -18.81 15.51 24.61
C TYR A 28 -17.58 16.42 24.62
N ALA A 29 -17.58 17.50 25.41
CA ALA A 29 -16.47 18.43 25.49
C ALA A 29 -15.16 17.73 25.93
N SER A 30 -15.23 16.83 26.91
CA SER A 30 -14.07 16.04 27.36
C SER A 30 -13.54 15.12 26.26
N GLN A 31 -14.43 14.46 25.51
CA GLN A 31 -14.05 13.59 24.39
C GLN A 31 -13.47 14.39 23.22
N ALA A 32 -14.06 15.55 22.90
CA ALA A 32 -13.57 16.47 21.89
C ALA A 32 -12.16 16.96 22.25
N ALA A 33 -11.94 17.43 23.48
CA ALA A 33 -10.64 17.87 23.97
C ALA A 33 -9.56 16.77 23.84
N LYS A 34 -9.89 15.51 24.16
CA LYS A 34 -8.97 14.38 24.02
C LYS A 34 -8.49 14.14 22.58
N LEU A 35 -9.35 14.44 21.60
CA LEU A 35 -9.09 14.22 20.17
C LEU A 35 -8.69 15.51 19.43
N SER A 36 -8.57 16.62 20.16
CA SER A 36 -8.25 17.93 19.61
C SER A 36 -6.78 18.04 19.20
N TYR A 37 -6.49 19.01 18.33
CA TYR A 37 -5.13 19.27 17.88
C TYR A 37 -4.29 19.88 19.00
N VAL A 38 -4.87 20.88 19.67
CA VAL A 38 -4.31 21.67 20.77
C VAL A 38 -5.15 21.45 22.04
N GLU A 39 -4.58 21.71 23.21
CA GLU A 39 -5.35 21.73 24.45
C GLU A 39 -6.39 22.88 24.40
N PRO A 40 -7.63 22.68 24.91
CA PRO A 40 -8.67 23.72 24.85
C PRO A 40 -8.28 25.03 25.55
N GLU A 41 -7.36 24.98 26.51
CA GLU A 41 -6.87 26.17 27.23
C GLU A 41 -5.96 27.05 26.36
N ASP A 42 -5.33 26.45 25.34
CA ASP A 42 -4.38 27.10 24.43
C ASP A 42 -5.03 27.47 23.07
N ASP A 43 -6.34 27.19 22.89
CA ASP A 43 -7.08 27.44 21.65
C ASP A 43 -8.04 28.63 21.77
N ASP A 44 -7.50 29.84 21.65
CA ASP A 44 -8.24 31.11 21.72
C ASP A 44 -9.39 31.21 20.70
N THR A 45 -9.30 30.47 19.60
CA THR A 45 -10.20 30.57 18.44
C THR A 45 -11.20 29.43 18.31
N GLY A 46 -11.00 28.33 19.04
CA GLY A 46 -11.72 27.06 18.85
C GLY A 46 -11.26 26.24 17.64
N SER A 47 -10.41 26.78 16.76
CA SER A 47 -9.96 26.14 15.52
C SER A 47 -9.31 24.76 15.75
N GLY A 48 -8.58 24.61 16.85
CA GLY A 48 -7.91 23.39 17.27
C GLY A 48 -8.81 22.36 17.94
N THR A 49 -10.12 22.61 18.05
CA THR A 49 -11.08 21.73 18.71
C THR A 49 -11.70 20.70 17.76
N ALA A 50 -11.69 19.44 18.18
CA ALA A 50 -12.28 18.34 17.42
C ALA A 50 -13.82 18.39 17.47
N ILE A 51 -14.47 18.49 16.31
CA ILE A 51 -15.93 18.57 16.23
C ILE A 51 -16.56 17.19 16.03
N ARG A 52 -16.02 16.41 15.09
CA ARG A 52 -16.60 15.13 14.68
C ARG A 52 -15.55 14.20 14.08
N ALA A 53 -15.89 12.93 13.96
CA ALA A 53 -15.12 11.97 13.19
C ALA A 53 -15.87 11.60 11.91
N ASP A 54 -15.24 11.80 10.74
CA ASP A 54 -15.76 11.38 9.44
C ASP A 54 -15.21 9.98 9.11
N TYR A 55 -16.03 9.14 8.49
CA TYR A 55 -15.64 7.79 8.07
C TYR A 55 -15.21 7.82 6.61
N VAL A 56 -13.94 7.49 6.38
CA VAL A 56 -13.32 7.36 5.06
C VAL A 56 -13.65 5.97 4.48
N THR A 57 -13.60 4.96 5.35
CA THR A 57 -14.13 3.61 5.11
C THR A 57 -14.87 3.17 6.36
N PRO A 58 -15.57 2.02 6.37
CA PRO A 58 -16.18 1.49 7.59
C PRO A 58 -15.19 1.26 8.75
N ARG A 59 -13.87 1.22 8.47
CA ARG A 59 -12.82 0.95 9.47
C ARG A 59 -11.78 2.06 9.62
N ASP A 60 -11.80 3.09 8.78
CA ASP A 60 -10.84 4.16 8.78
C ASP A 60 -11.57 5.50 8.95
N THR A 61 -11.17 6.27 9.95
CA THR A 61 -11.80 7.56 10.29
C THR A 61 -10.80 8.70 10.14
N VAL A 62 -11.31 9.93 10.19
CA VAL A 62 -10.56 11.18 10.23
C VAL A 62 -11.24 12.12 11.23
N ILE A 63 -10.47 12.83 12.05
CA ILE A 63 -11.03 13.89 12.90
C ILE A 63 -11.14 15.16 12.06
N VAL A 64 -12.30 15.80 12.12
CA VAL A 64 -12.53 17.12 11.54
C VAL A 64 -12.56 18.16 12.66
N MET A 65 -11.71 19.16 12.49
CA MET A 65 -11.53 20.31 13.38
C MET A 65 -12.55 21.41 13.06
N GLU A 66 -12.64 22.43 13.91
CA GLU A 66 -13.59 23.54 13.73
C GLU A 66 -13.30 24.41 12.51
N ASP A 67 -12.03 24.65 12.20
CA ASP A 67 -11.58 25.40 11.03
C ASP A 67 -11.63 24.58 9.72
N GLY A 68 -12.09 23.33 9.77
CA GLY A 68 -12.07 22.39 8.65
C GLY A 68 -10.74 21.65 8.48
N GLY A 69 -9.75 21.92 9.33
CA GLY A 69 -8.55 21.14 9.47
C GLY A 69 -8.85 19.67 9.78
N ARG A 70 -7.92 18.78 9.46
CA ARG A 70 -8.11 17.34 9.58
C ARG A 70 -6.93 16.70 10.26
N LEU A 71 -7.19 15.69 11.08
CA LEU A 71 -6.16 14.86 11.70
C LEU A 71 -6.38 13.39 11.38
N PRO A 72 -5.31 12.57 11.38
CA PRO A 72 -5.42 11.12 11.34
C PRO A 72 -6.44 10.62 12.36
N GLY A 73 -7.38 9.77 11.92
CA GLY A 73 -8.51 9.40 12.76
C GLY A 73 -8.15 8.47 13.92
N PRO A 74 -8.94 8.52 14.99
CA PRO A 74 -8.72 7.70 16.16
C PRO A 74 -9.21 6.27 15.90
N PRO A 75 -8.98 5.34 16.86
CA PRO A 75 -9.66 4.07 16.88
C PRO A 75 -11.18 4.22 16.75
N LEU A 76 -11.84 3.26 16.10
CA LEU A 76 -13.28 3.31 15.79
C LEU A 76 -14.15 3.57 17.02
N GLU A 77 -13.83 2.96 18.16
CA GLU A 77 -14.54 3.16 19.42
C GLU A 77 -14.52 4.63 19.89
N GLU A 78 -13.41 5.33 19.69
CA GLU A 78 -13.25 6.73 20.08
C GLU A 78 -13.99 7.67 19.10
N ALA A 79 -14.01 7.33 17.81
CA ALA A 79 -14.79 8.03 16.79
C ALA A 79 -16.30 7.88 17.03
N GLU A 80 -16.77 6.66 17.27
CA GLU A 80 -18.16 6.36 17.61
C GLU A 80 -18.58 7.07 18.89
N ARG A 81 -17.72 7.07 19.91
CA ARG A 81 -17.94 7.80 21.16
C ARG A 81 -18.08 9.30 20.93
N LEU A 82 -17.18 9.91 20.15
CA LEU A 82 -17.25 11.35 19.84
C LEU A 82 -18.57 11.70 19.13
N ASN A 83 -18.91 10.96 18.07
CA ASN A 83 -20.11 11.21 17.28
C ASN A 83 -21.41 10.88 18.03
N GLY A 84 -21.39 9.86 18.91
CA GLY A 84 -22.49 9.50 19.78
C GLY A 84 -22.78 10.60 20.81
N LEU A 85 -21.74 11.06 21.52
CA LEU A 85 -21.84 12.16 22.48
C LEU A 85 -22.28 13.46 21.81
N ARG A 86 -21.78 13.75 20.61
CA ARG A 86 -22.20 14.92 19.81
C ARG A 86 -23.70 14.91 19.50
N ARG A 87 -24.25 13.74 19.12
CA ARG A 87 -25.69 13.60 18.82
C ARG A 87 -26.54 13.82 20.07
N GLN A 88 -26.11 13.27 21.21
CA GLN A 88 -26.77 13.46 22.51
C GLN A 88 -26.74 14.93 22.95
N ALA A 89 -25.58 15.57 22.88
CA ALA A 89 -25.40 16.98 23.25
C ALA A 89 -26.16 17.96 22.34
N ARG A 90 -26.48 17.59 21.09
CA ARG A 90 -27.28 18.44 20.19
C ARG A 90 -28.79 18.20 20.27
N GLY A 91 -29.25 17.33 21.17
CA GLY A 91 -30.67 17.02 21.33
C GLY A 91 -31.32 16.38 20.10
N VAL A 92 -30.54 15.82 19.17
CA VAL A 92 -31.06 15.13 17.98
C VAL A 92 -31.49 13.72 18.42
N GLY A 93 -32.65 13.66 19.08
CA GLY A 93 -33.41 12.44 19.29
C GLY A 93 -33.79 11.83 17.93
N GLY A 94 -33.67 10.51 17.81
CA GLY A 94 -33.78 9.78 16.55
C GLY A 94 -35.00 10.14 15.70
N ASN A 95 -34.72 10.67 14.51
CA ASN A 95 -35.38 10.35 13.24
C ASN A 95 -34.89 11.36 12.20
N LEU A 96 -33.87 10.97 11.43
CA LEU A 96 -33.58 11.42 10.07
C LEU A 96 -32.50 10.47 9.52
N ILE A 97 -32.96 9.32 9.05
CA ILE A 97 -32.30 8.62 7.95
C ILE A 97 -32.77 9.39 6.70
N SER A 98 -32.02 10.40 6.28
CA SER A 98 -32.03 10.90 4.89
C SER A 98 -30.89 11.92 4.72
N GLU A 99 -29.66 11.42 4.66
CA GLU A 99 -28.56 12.04 3.87
C GLU A 99 -27.46 11.01 3.58
N ALA A 100 -27.87 9.75 3.49
CA ALA A 100 -27.06 8.64 2.99
C ALA A 100 -28.00 7.76 2.14
N GLU A 101 -28.50 8.29 1.02
CA GLU A 101 -29.08 7.44 0.00
C GLU A 101 -27.94 6.71 -0.72
N GLY A 102 -27.92 5.39 -0.57
CA GLY A 102 -27.00 4.50 -1.28
C GLY A 102 -26.73 3.13 -0.65
N THR A 103 -27.20 2.82 0.57
CA THR A 103 -26.82 1.55 1.24
C THR A 103 -27.93 0.81 1.97
N GLY A 104 -29.20 1.23 1.85
CA GLY A 104 -30.32 0.63 2.58
C GLY A 104 -31.00 -0.58 1.91
N GLU A 105 -30.96 -0.71 0.58
CA GLU A 105 -31.84 -1.66 -0.11
C GLU A 105 -31.35 -3.13 -0.15
N LEU A 106 -30.12 -3.42 0.27
CA LEU A 106 -29.62 -4.81 0.29
C LEU A 106 -29.96 -5.57 1.58
N ILE A 107 -30.37 -4.88 2.65
CA ILE A 107 -30.57 -5.48 3.98
C ILE A 107 -31.99 -6.03 4.16
N ASP A 108 -32.98 -5.47 3.45
CA ASP A 108 -34.38 -5.87 3.62
C ASP A 108 -34.82 -7.06 2.76
N GLU A 109 -34.09 -7.37 1.68
CA GLU A 109 -34.40 -8.54 0.84
C GLU A 109 -33.93 -9.86 1.47
N GLU A 110 -32.88 -9.82 2.31
CA GLU A 110 -32.35 -11.00 3.00
C GLU A 110 -33.25 -11.44 4.16
N ASN A 111 -33.93 -10.51 4.82
CA ASN A 111 -34.84 -10.80 5.93
C ASN A 111 -36.19 -11.41 5.49
N ARG A 112 -36.68 -11.09 4.28
CA ARG A 112 -38.00 -11.57 3.81
C ARG A 112 -38.00 -13.00 3.27
N LEU A 113 -36.82 -13.57 2.96
CA LEU A 113 -36.71 -14.96 2.51
C LEU A 113 -36.57 -15.97 3.68
N ALA A 114 -36.33 -15.48 4.90
CA ALA A 114 -36.12 -16.33 6.09
C ALA A 114 -37.41 -16.67 6.86
N GLU A 115 -38.47 -15.89 6.73
CA GLU A 115 -39.74 -16.09 7.46
C GLU A 115 -40.75 -16.93 6.66
N GLY A 116 -40.40 -18.19 6.41
CA GLY A 116 -41.21 -19.06 5.55
C GLY A 116 -41.15 -20.52 5.95
N LYS A 117 -41.32 -20.87 7.23
CA LYS A 117 -41.76 -22.21 7.70
C LYS A 117 -42.04 -22.21 9.21
N GLY A 118 -43.32 -22.35 9.55
CA GLY A 118 -43.78 -22.48 10.92
C GLY A 118 -44.10 -23.90 11.36
N LYS A 119 -44.00 -24.09 12.68
CA LYS A 119 -44.93 -24.76 13.63
C LYS A 119 -44.81 -26.26 13.99
N SER A 120 -45.16 -26.46 15.28
CA SER A 120 -45.52 -27.67 16.07
C SER A 120 -44.35 -28.38 16.77
N HIS A 121 -44.42 -28.85 18.03
CA HIS A 121 -45.47 -28.92 19.07
C HIS A 121 -44.81 -29.11 20.46
N SER A 122 -45.62 -29.04 21.52
CA SER A 122 -45.33 -28.88 22.96
C SER A 122 -45.13 -30.15 23.82
N GLN A 123 -44.73 -29.95 25.10
CA GLN A 123 -44.84 -30.78 26.33
C GLN A 123 -43.59 -31.58 26.75
N GLN A 124 -43.26 -31.84 28.03
CA GLN A 124 -43.53 -31.29 29.37
C GLN A 124 -42.71 -32.17 30.36
N GLY A 125 -42.08 -31.59 31.40
CA GLY A 125 -41.87 -32.29 32.69
C GLY A 125 -40.44 -32.71 33.13
N GLY A 126 -40.10 -32.31 34.36
CA GLY A 126 -39.37 -33.12 35.35
C GLY A 126 -37.84 -32.99 35.40
N GLY A 127 -37.29 -32.48 36.51
CA GLY A 127 -35.85 -32.33 36.74
C GLY A 127 -35.19 -33.54 37.41
N ASP A 128 -33.87 -33.67 37.19
CA ASP A 128 -32.90 -34.42 38.01
C ASP A 128 -31.46 -33.95 37.69
N ASP A 129 -30.55 -34.08 38.66
CA ASP A 129 -29.15 -33.63 38.63
C ASP A 129 -28.21 -34.59 37.86
N GLY A 130 -27.18 -34.06 37.16
CA GLY A 130 -26.10 -34.87 36.57
C GLY A 130 -25.08 -34.12 35.67
N GLN A 131 -23.80 -34.44 35.83
CA GLN A 131 -22.59 -33.77 35.31
C GLN A 131 -22.32 -33.81 33.78
N THR A 132 -21.66 -32.74 33.29
CA THR A 132 -20.65 -32.63 32.21
C THR A 132 -20.97 -32.77 30.70
N SER A 133 -20.45 -31.78 29.95
CA SER A 133 -19.99 -31.76 28.53
C SER A 133 -20.98 -31.40 27.41
N GLY A 134 -20.54 -30.52 26.47
CA GLY A 134 -21.15 -30.34 25.15
C GLY A 134 -21.15 -28.91 24.59
N GLN A 135 -20.14 -28.56 23.79
CA GLN A 135 -20.03 -27.32 22.99
C GLN A 135 -21.12 -27.22 21.90
N GLY A 136 -21.38 -25.99 21.40
CA GLY A 136 -21.36 -25.80 19.93
C GLY A 136 -22.36 -24.84 19.28
N SER A 137 -21.86 -23.64 18.97
CA SER A 137 -21.96 -22.95 17.67
C SER A 137 -23.29 -22.39 17.14
N LEU A 138 -23.38 -21.05 17.22
CA LEU A 138 -23.80 -20.16 16.10
C LEU A 138 -23.53 -18.67 16.40
N ARG A 139 -22.93 -18.35 17.56
CA ARG A 139 -22.23 -17.08 17.82
C ARG A 139 -20.72 -17.12 17.48
N GLN A 140 -20.26 -18.19 16.83
CA GLN A 140 -18.85 -18.38 16.49
C GLN A 140 -18.62 -18.34 14.97
N ALA A 141 -19.20 -17.35 14.31
CA ALA A 141 -18.87 -16.95 12.93
C ALA A 141 -18.68 -15.42 12.78
N MET A 142 -18.50 -14.71 13.90
CA MET A 142 -17.97 -13.36 13.90
C MET A 142 -16.90 -13.29 15.00
N PRO A 143 -15.64 -12.96 14.69
CA PRO A 143 -14.67 -12.70 15.74
C PRO A 143 -15.12 -11.46 16.52
N PRO A 144 -15.16 -11.51 17.86
CA PRO A 144 -15.42 -10.33 18.67
C PRO A 144 -14.30 -9.31 18.46
N SER A 145 -14.70 -8.04 18.36
CA SER A 145 -13.90 -6.82 18.22
C SER A 145 -12.47 -6.87 18.75
N ARG A 146 -11.52 -7.22 17.88
CA ARG A 146 -10.17 -6.64 17.78
C ARG A 146 -9.89 -6.58 16.29
N THR A 147 -9.51 -5.42 15.76
CA THR A 147 -9.15 -5.16 14.35
C THR A 147 -8.68 -6.38 13.56
N HIS A 148 -9.09 -6.50 12.29
CA HIS A 148 -8.65 -7.58 11.39
C HIS A 148 -7.15 -7.88 11.60
N PRO A 149 -6.73 -9.13 11.86
CA PRO A 149 -5.37 -9.48 12.34
C PRO A 149 -4.23 -9.13 11.37
N LEU A 150 -4.58 -8.70 10.16
CA LEU A 150 -3.65 -8.16 9.15
C LEU A 150 -3.31 -6.69 9.37
N PHE A 151 -4.17 -5.93 10.08
CA PHE A 151 -4.03 -4.49 10.28
C PHE A 151 -4.43 -4.11 11.71
N PRO A 152 -3.51 -4.23 12.68
CA PRO A 152 -3.78 -3.84 14.06
C PRO A 152 -4.06 -2.32 14.17
N PRO A 153 -4.70 -1.86 15.26
CA PRO A 153 -4.97 -0.44 15.44
C PRO A 153 -3.66 0.32 15.58
N LEU A 154 -3.68 1.55 15.08
CA LEU A 154 -2.60 2.50 15.23
C LEU A 154 -2.60 3.11 16.65
N PRO A 155 -1.44 3.56 17.15
CA PRO A 155 -1.39 4.30 18.41
C PRO A 155 -2.18 5.60 18.31
N LEU A 156 -2.91 5.93 19.39
CA LEU A 156 -3.59 7.21 19.53
C LEU A 156 -2.74 8.19 20.35
N TYR A 157 -2.61 9.41 19.85
CA TYR A 157 -1.95 10.52 20.53
C TYR A 157 -2.94 11.71 20.59
N GLY A 158 -3.26 12.21 21.79
CA GLY A 158 -4.10 13.41 21.98
C GLY A 158 -3.38 14.75 21.69
N PRO A 159 -3.80 15.87 22.28
CA PRO A 159 -3.07 17.15 22.20
C PRO A 159 -1.73 17.10 22.96
N SER A 160 -0.81 18.02 22.63
CA SER A 160 0.50 18.16 23.29
C SER A 160 0.33 18.53 24.76
N SER A 161 1.10 17.90 25.62
CA SER A 161 1.16 18.23 27.04
C SER A 161 2.59 18.05 27.54
N ILE A 162 3.01 18.84 28.52
CA ILE A 162 4.42 18.88 28.99
C ILE A 162 4.94 17.48 29.35
N THR A 163 4.12 16.67 30.03
CA THR A 163 4.50 15.31 30.46
C THR A 163 4.65 14.38 29.27
N ARG A 164 3.74 14.46 28.30
CA ARG A 164 3.75 13.64 27.09
C ARG A 164 4.88 14.04 26.14
N ASP A 165 5.15 15.33 26.03
CA ASP A 165 6.22 15.84 25.17
C ASP A 165 7.58 15.42 25.72
N LEU A 166 7.76 15.44 27.04
CA LEU A 166 8.95 14.87 27.69
C LEU A 166 9.07 13.35 27.45
N GLN A 167 7.97 12.62 27.50
CA GLN A 167 7.94 11.19 27.19
C GLN A 167 8.30 10.93 25.72
N CYS A 168 7.72 11.66 24.78
CA CYS A 168 8.00 11.56 23.36
C CYS A 168 9.45 11.93 23.05
N TRP A 169 9.98 12.97 23.69
CA TRP A 169 11.39 13.36 23.58
C TRP A 169 12.31 12.24 24.08
N THR A 170 12.00 11.63 25.22
CA THR A 170 12.77 10.49 25.76
C THR A 170 12.79 9.31 24.79
N PHE A 171 11.63 8.96 24.20
CA PHE A 171 11.54 7.92 23.17
C PHE A 171 12.36 8.27 21.93
N ARG A 172 12.29 9.51 21.45
CA ARG A 172 13.03 9.98 20.26
C ARG A 172 14.54 9.93 20.49
N THR A 173 15.02 10.41 21.63
CA THR A 173 16.44 10.38 21.98
C THR A 173 16.95 8.93 22.10
N THR A 174 16.21 8.08 22.81
CA THR A 174 16.59 6.67 22.99
C THR A 174 16.61 5.91 21.67
N SER A 175 15.55 6.05 20.87
CA SER A 175 15.44 5.39 19.57
C SER A 175 16.48 5.91 18.57
N PHE A 176 16.87 7.19 18.62
CA PHE A 176 17.94 7.71 17.78
C PHE A 176 19.24 6.93 17.97
N PHE A 177 19.71 6.76 19.21
CA PHE A 177 20.96 6.04 19.46
C PHE A 177 20.84 4.54 19.14
N LEU A 178 19.74 3.90 19.50
CA LEU A 178 19.54 2.46 19.25
C LEU A 178 19.39 2.15 17.76
N SER A 179 18.63 2.96 17.02
CA SER A 179 18.48 2.80 15.57
C SER A 179 19.77 3.11 14.80
N CYS A 180 20.56 4.10 15.25
CA CYS A 180 21.90 4.36 14.71
C CYS A 180 22.86 3.18 14.96
N ALA A 181 22.83 2.59 16.15
CA ALA A 181 23.63 1.40 16.44
C ALA A 181 23.22 0.21 15.56
N PHE A 182 21.91 -0.01 15.38
CA PHE A 182 21.38 -1.03 14.48
C PHE A 182 21.85 -0.80 13.03
N LEU A 183 21.71 0.43 12.51
CA LEU A 183 22.16 0.79 11.18
C LEU A 183 23.68 0.59 11.02
N GLY A 184 24.46 0.99 12.02
CA GLY A 184 25.90 0.79 12.05
C GLY A 184 26.30 -0.68 11.92
N ILE A 185 25.60 -1.60 12.61
CA ILE A 185 25.82 -3.05 12.48
C ILE A 185 25.57 -3.52 11.05
N ILE A 186 24.49 -3.07 10.41
CA ILE A 186 24.16 -3.44 9.03
C ILE A 186 25.22 -2.92 8.06
N VAL A 187 25.62 -1.65 8.18
CA VAL A 187 26.63 -1.04 7.30
C VAL A 187 27.99 -1.71 7.48
N MET A 188 28.41 -2.01 8.71
CA MET A 188 29.64 -2.76 8.97
C MET A 188 29.58 -4.18 8.39
N GLY A 189 28.46 -4.87 8.56
CA GLY A 189 28.23 -6.20 7.96
C GLY A 189 28.33 -6.18 6.44
N ALA A 190 27.69 -5.20 5.79
CA ALA A 190 27.79 -4.98 4.35
C ALA A 190 29.22 -4.68 3.89
N GLY A 191 29.95 -3.85 4.65
CA GLY A 191 31.36 -3.54 4.38
C GLY A 191 32.23 -4.79 4.41
N VAL A 192 32.15 -5.59 5.47
CA VAL A 192 32.92 -6.84 5.64
C VAL A 192 32.61 -7.85 4.53
N MET A 193 31.33 -8.06 4.21
CA MET A 193 30.94 -8.99 3.15
C MET A 193 31.34 -8.53 1.75
N SER A 194 31.58 -7.22 1.55
CA SER A 194 32.01 -6.67 0.27
C SER A 194 33.53 -6.81 0.03
N VAL A 195 34.33 -7.06 1.08
CA VAL A 195 35.81 -7.15 0.98
C VAL A 195 36.27 -8.18 -0.06
N PRO A 196 35.77 -9.44 -0.09
CA PRO A 196 36.24 -10.41 -1.08
C PRO A 196 35.92 -10.01 -2.53
N ALA A 197 34.81 -9.32 -2.77
CA ALA A 197 34.46 -8.82 -4.10
C ALA A 197 35.40 -7.70 -4.54
N ILE A 198 35.71 -6.76 -3.62
CA ILE A 198 36.66 -5.67 -3.86
C ILE A 198 38.06 -6.23 -4.12
N CYS A 199 38.54 -7.19 -3.30
CA CYS A 199 39.84 -7.83 -3.50
C CYS A 199 39.93 -8.53 -4.86
N ARG A 200 38.89 -9.26 -5.27
CA ARG A 200 38.83 -9.88 -6.61
C ARG A 200 38.90 -8.83 -7.72
N TYR A 201 38.13 -7.75 -7.59
CA TYR A 201 38.11 -6.67 -8.57
C TYR A 201 39.49 -6.00 -8.72
N LEU A 202 40.16 -5.71 -7.59
CA LEU A 202 41.52 -5.16 -7.57
C LEU A 202 42.54 -6.14 -8.17
N TRP A 203 42.41 -7.43 -7.89
CA TRP A 203 43.25 -8.48 -8.48
C TRP A 203 43.10 -8.58 -10.01
N TYR A 204 41.87 -8.55 -10.52
CA TYR A 204 41.64 -8.52 -11.98
C TYR A 204 42.29 -7.30 -12.63
N LYS A 205 42.15 -6.11 -12.04
CA LYS A 205 42.83 -4.90 -12.52
C LYS A 205 44.35 -5.02 -12.46
N ALA A 206 44.91 -5.55 -11.37
CA ALA A 206 46.35 -5.74 -11.22
C ALA A 206 46.91 -6.75 -12.25
N THR A 207 46.09 -7.71 -12.68
CA THR A 207 46.44 -8.70 -13.71
C THR A 207 46.07 -8.28 -15.13
N LEU A 208 45.73 -6.99 -15.34
CA LEU A 208 45.32 -6.41 -16.64
C LEU A 208 44.13 -7.11 -17.30
N ARG A 209 43.29 -7.78 -16.50
CA ARG A 209 42.05 -8.41 -16.95
C ARG A 209 40.89 -7.46 -16.69
N ASP A 210 39.96 -7.38 -17.63
CA ASP A 210 38.75 -6.59 -17.45
C ASP A 210 37.78 -7.34 -16.50
N PRO A 211 37.52 -6.81 -15.28
CA PRO A 211 36.62 -7.46 -14.33
C PRO A 211 35.16 -7.50 -14.81
N ASP A 212 34.79 -6.65 -15.77
CA ASP A 212 33.41 -6.51 -16.24
C ASP A 212 33.12 -7.38 -17.48
N GLN A 213 34.12 -8.03 -18.07
CA GLN A 213 33.98 -8.79 -19.33
C GLN A 213 32.92 -9.91 -19.28
N GLY A 214 32.65 -10.47 -18.09
CA GLY A 214 31.66 -11.53 -17.89
C GLY A 214 30.23 -11.05 -17.69
N ARG A 215 29.95 -9.74 -17.73
CA ARG A 215 28.60 -9.19 -17.54
C ARG A 215 27.72 -9.42 -18.76
N VAL A 216 26.44 -9.67 -18.51
CA VAL A 216 25.42 -9.92 -19.55
C VAL A 216 25.35 -8.76 -20.56
N PHE A 217 25.33 -7.53 -20.07
CA PHE A 217 25.19 -6.31 -20.88
C PHE A 217 26.52 -5.61 -21.18
N TYR A 218 27.67 -6.29 -21.08
CA TYR A 218 29.00 -5.65 -21.16
C TYR A 218 29.17 -4.74 -22.41
N LYS A 219 28.75 -5.22 -23.58
CA LYS A 219 28.84 -4.46 -24.84
C LYS A 219 27.94 -3.22 -24.82
N GLU A 220 26.70 -3.39 -24.36
CA GLU A 220 25.71 -2.33 -24.33
C GLU A 220 26.05 -1.25 -23.29
N GLU A 221 26.51 -1.64 -22.09
CA GLU A 221 27.00 -0.71 -21.08
C GLU A 221 28.15 0.15 -21.62
N LYS A 222 29.07 -0.46 -22.39
CA LYS A 222 30.19 0.26 -23.02
C LYS A 222 29.69 1.26 -24.07
N GLU A 223 28.68 0.88 -24.85
CA GLU A 223 28.06 1.75 -25.85
C GLU A 223 27.30 2.92 -25.21
N ARG A 224 26.41 2.65 -24.24
CA ARG A 224 25.68 3.69 -23.48
C ARG A 224 26.63 4.64 -22.78
N ARG A 225 27.73 4.12 -22.20
CA ARG A 225 28.80 4.94 -21.60
C ARG A 225 29.53 5.81 -22.61
N ARG A 226 29.79 5.31 -23.83
CA ARG A 226 30.40 6.12 -24.91
C ARG A 226 29.46 7.23 -25.33
N ARG A 227 28.18 6.91 -25.55
CA ARG A 227 27.13 7.86 -25.95
C ARG A 227 27.00 9.03 -24.96
N ARG A 228 26.86 8.73 -23.66
CA ARG A 228 26.83 9.76 -22.61
C ARG A 228 28.06 10.67 -22.59
N ARG A 229 29.27 10.12 -22.79
CA ARG A 229 30.49 10.93 -22.87
C ARG A 229 30.51 11.84 -24.09
N GLU A 230 29.91 11.42 -25.20
CA GLU A 230 29.79 12.23 -26.41
C GLU A 230 28.75 13.34 -26.23
N GLU A 231 27.59 13.01 -25.66
CA GLU A 231 26.53 13.95 -25.28
C GLU A 231 27.06 15.02 -24.30
N GLU A 232 27.72 14.61 -23.22
CA GLU A 232 28.32 15.54 -22.25
C GLU A 232 29.39 16.45 -22.89
N ARG A 233 30.21 15.91 -23.81
CA ARG A 233 31.18 16.71 -24.56
C ARG A 233 30.50 17.71 -25.48
N ASN A 234 29.43 17.31 -26.15
CA ASN A 234 28.66 18.16 -27.04
C ASN A 234 27.94 19.26 -26.25
N TRP A 235 27.32 18.91 -25.12
CA TRP A 235 26.73 19.85 -24.18
C TRP A 235 27.75 20.88 -23.70
N LYS A 236 28.92 20.45 -23.20
CA LYS A 236 29.99 21.36 -22.77
C LYS A 236 30.49 22.27 -23.90
N LYS A 237 30.53 21.79 -25.15
CA LYS A 237 30.89 22.62 -26.32
C LYS A 237 29.81 23.65 -26.64
N MET A 238 28.54 23.25 -26.58
CA MET A 238 27.38 24.12 -26.84
C MET A 238 27.25 25.19 -25.76
N ASN A 239 27.42 24.82 -24.49
CA ASN A 239 27.37 25.74 -23.37
C ASN A 239 28.55 26.73 -23.38
N ARG A 240 29.75 26.30 -23.76
CA ARG A 240 30.88 27.23 -24.01
C ARG A 240 30.62 28.22 -25.14
N ARG A 241 29.86 27.83 -26.17
CA ARG A 241 29.44 28.74 -27.25
C ARG A 241 28.37 29.72 -26.78
N LYS A 242 27.41 29.27 -25.96
CA LYS A 242 26.36 30.11 -25.35
C LYS A 242 26.95 31.19 -24.42
N PHE A 243 27.87 30.80 -23.54
CA PHE A 243 28.62 31.73 -22.66
C PHE A 243 29.57 32.70 -23.40
N SER A 244 29.85 32.47 -24.69
CA SER A 244 30.61 33.43 -25.52
C SER A 244 29.72 34.47 -26.21
N HIS A 245 28.39 34.39 -26.07
CA HIS A 245 27.43 35.29 -26.71
C HIS A 245 26.46 36.01 -25.77
N GLU A 246 26.28 35.57 -24.53
CA GLU A 246 25.49 36.30 -23.53
C GLU A 246 26.34 36.60 -22.31
N LYS A 247 26.67 37.88 -22.15
CA LYS A 247 27.30 38.45 -20.96
C LYS A 247 26.41 39.59 -20.47
N SER A 248 25.19 39.27 -20.08
CA SER A 248 24.32 40.12 -19.28
C SER A 248 23.13 39.31 -18.76
N ASP A 249 22.87 39.51 -17.47
CA ASP A 249 21.72 39.11 -16.65
C ASP A 249 21.82 37.76 -15.93
N ASP A 250 22.16 37.92 -14.65
CA ASP A 250 22.10 36.95 -13.57
C ASP A 250 20.63 36.64 -13.24
N ASN A 251 20.23 35.38 -13.45
CA ASN A 251 19.18 34.72 -12.67
C ASN A 251 19.63 33.26 -12.49
N GLU A 252 20.23 32.99 -11.34
CA GLU A 252 20.47 31.64 -10.84
C GLU A 252 19.14 31.11 -10.29
N ASP A 253 18.41 30.32 -11.08
CA ASP A 253 17.38 29.37 -10.62
C ASP A 253 16.89 28.50 -11.79
N GLU A 254 17.74 27.65 -12.36
CA GLU A 254 17.26 26.53 -13.19
C GLU A 254 17.93 25.22 -12.78
N ALA A 255 17.23 24.50 -11.89
CA ALA A 255 17.52 23.13 -11.56
C ALA A 255 16.96 22.19 -12.64
N GLY A 256 17.85 21.42 -13.28
CA GLY A 256 17.53 20.06 -13.71
C GLY A 256 16.81 19.88 -15.04
N GLN A 257 17.33 20.43 -16.15
CA GLN A 257 17.00 19.90 -17.47
C GLN A 257 17.43 18.43 -17.52
N VAL A 258 16.48 17.49 -17.50
CA VAL A 258 16.79 16.07 -17.59
C VAL A 258 17.39 15.82 -18.97
N GLU A 259 18.54 15.15 -19.03
CA GLU A 259 19.38 14.89 -20.22
C GLU A 259 18.65 14.13 -21.36
N VAL A 260 17.35 13.92 -21.24
CA VAL A 260 16.42 13.17 -22.11
C VAL A 260 15.43 14.06 -22.87
N GLY A 261 15.44 15.39 -22.66
CA GLY A 261 14.53 16.33 -23.32
C GLY A 261 13.10 16.32 -22.75
N LEU A 262 12.94 15.90 -21.50
CA LEU A 262 11.70 15.95 -20.74
C LEU A 262 11.95 16.73 -19.45
N ASP A 263 10.93 17.43 -18.97
CA ASP A 263 10.96 18.14 -17.69
C ASP A 263 9.88 17.58 -16.74
N VAL A 264 9.97 17.96 -15.47
CA VAL A 264 9.07 17.50 -14.42
C VAL A 264 8.53 18.70 -13.64
N GLU A 265 7.22 18.74 -13.42
CA GLU A 265 6.60 19.69 -12.48
C GLU A 265 6.07 18.94 -11.25
N GLU A 266 6.11 19.60 -10.10
CA GLU A 266 5.60 19.07 -8.83
C GLU A 266 4.25 19.69 -8.47
N LEU A 267 3.26 18.83 -8.27
CA LEU A 267 1.93 19.16 -7.75
C LEU A 267 1.80 18.68 -6.31
N LYS A 268 1.04 19.43 -5.51
CA LYS A 268 0.66 19.08 -4.15
C LYS A 268 -0.74 18.46 -4.13
N VAL A 269 -0.89 17.40 -3.36
CA VAL A 269 -2.14 16.64 -3.22
C VAL A 269 -2.45 16.51 -1.73
N GLN A 270 -3.64 16.94 -1.31
CA GLN A 270 -4.11 16.75 0.06
C GLN A 270 -4.83 15.41 0.18
N THR A 271 -4.49 14.63 1.18
CA THR A 271 -5.24 13.42 1.55
C THR A 271 -6.40 13.77 2.48
N GLU A 272 -7.36 12.86 2.63
CA GLU A 272 -8.50 13.05 3.52
C GLU A 272 -8.10 13.24 4.98
N ASP A 273 -6.95 12.72 5.42
CA ASP A 273 -6.41 12.90 6.77
C ASP A 273 -5.47 14.12 6.92
N GLY A 274 -5.28 14.92 5.87
CA GLY A 274 -4.56 16.21 5.92
C GLY A 274 -3.08 16.16 5.56
N PHE A 275 -2.54 15.02 5.10
CA PHE A 275 -1.19 14.98 4.55
C PHE A 275 -1.13 15.70 3.21
N ILE A 276 -0.03 16.43 2.99
CA ILE A 276 0.28 17.01 1.69
C ILE A 276 1.36 16.17 1.02
N ILE A 277 0.98 15.46 -0.05
CA ILE A 277 1.86 14.54 -0.78
C ILE A 277 2.19 15.09 -2.16
N VAL A 278 3.31 14.63 -2.73
CA VAL A 278 3.87 15.18 -3.97
C VAL A 278 3.57 14.26 -5.15
N LEU A 279 2.99 14.83 -6.20
CA LEU A 279 2.74 14.19 -7.48
C LEU A 279 3.62 14.84 -8.54
N TRP A 280 4.45 14.06 -9.21
CA TRP A 280 5.27 14.55 -10.32
C TRP A 280 4.54 14.34 -11.64
N HIS A 281 4.55 15.34 -12.52
CA HIS A 281 4.06 15.22 -13.89
C HIS A 281 5.24 15.37 -14.84
N VAL A 282 5.49 14.33 -15.65
CA VAL A 282 6.60 14.29 -16.62
C VAL A 282 6.07 14.74 -17.98
N TYR A 283 6.70 15.76 -18.56
CA TYR A 283 6.22 16.36 -19.80
C TYR A 283 7.35 16.74 -20.76
N ASN A 284 6.98 16.90 -22.04
CA ASN A 284 7.86 17.48 -23.05
C ASN A 284 7.65 19.02 -23.05
N PRO A 285 8.68 19.83 -22.75
CA PRO A 285 8.55 21.29 -22.69
C PRO A 285 8.18 21.93 -24.04
N ASN A 286 8.35 21.22 -25.16
CA ASN A 286 7.92 21.68 -26.48
C ASN A 286 6.41 21.48 -26.73
N GLU A 287 5.75 20.64 -25.93
CA GLU A 287 4.34 20.26 -26.12
C GLU A 287 3.44 20.75 -24.99
N TYR A 288 4.01 21.10 -23.85
CA TYR A 288 3.26 21.46 -22.65
C TYR A 288 3.93 22.58 -21.87
N THR A 289 3.10 23.48 -21.36
CA THR A 289 3.49 24.56 -20.47
C THR A 289 3.13 24.19 -19.03
N PRO A 290 4.07 24.24 -18.08
CA PRO A 290 3.81 23.89 -16.69
C PRO A 290 2.76 24.81 -16.05
N MET A 291 2.09 24.27 -15.03
CA MET A 291 1.06 24.97 -14.27
C MET A 291 1.64 26.05 -13.35
N SER A 292 0.83 27.08 -13.07
CA SER A 292 1.18 28.12 -12.09
C SER A 292 1.34 27.54 -10.68
N ALA A 293 1.98 28.27 -9.77
CA ALA A 293 2.16 27.81 -8.39
C ALA A 293 0.82 27.56 -7.68
N GLU A 294 -0.19 28.39 -7.94
CA GLU A 294 -1.54 28.26 -7.40
C GLU A 294 -2.24 27.02 -7.95
N GLN A 295 -2.09 26.75 -9.25
CA GLN A 295 -2.64 25.54 -9.87
C GLN A 295 -1.99 24.27 -9.31
N ARG A 296 -0.68 24.32 -9.00
CA ARG A 296 0.07 23.21 -8.41
C ARG A 296 -0.13 23.05 -6.90
N ALA A 297 -0.81 23.98 -6.23
CA ALA A 297 -1.10 23.90 -4.81
C ALA A 297 -2.04 22.74 -4.47
N ALA A 298 -2.05 22.38 -3.19
CA ALA A 298 -2.95 21.36 -2.68
C ALA A 298 -4.39 21.82 -2.85
N ARG A 299 -5.25 20.90 -3.29
CA ARG A 299 -6.70 21.08 -3.31
C ARG A 299 -7.28 20.43 -2.07
N GLY A 300 -8.52 20.76 -1.73
CA GLY A 300 -9.22 20.16 -0.60
C GLY A 300 -9.26 18.61 -0.65
N PRO A 301 -9.68 17.97 0.45
CA PRO A 301 -9.63 16.53 0.62
C PRO A 301 -10.65 15.76 -0.23
N GLU A 302 -11.51 16.45 -0.98
CA GLU A 302 -12.59 15.84 -1.74
C GLU A 302 -12.06 14.97 -2.91
N LEU A 303 -12.58 13.75 -3.00
CA LEU A 303 -12.19 12.77 -4.00
C LEU A 303 -13.22 12.68 -5.12
N PHE A 304 -12.76 12.48 -6.36
CA PHE A 304 -13.54 12.16 -7.54
C PHE A 304 -14.74 13.11 -7.79
N THR A 305 -14.56 14.40 -7.53
CA THR A 305 -15.57 15.43 -7.78
C THR A 305 -15.88 15.55 -9.27
N ASP A 306 -17.14 15.84 -9.63
CA ASP A 306 -17.57 16.07 -11.02
C ASP A 306 -17.10 17.41 -11.62
N GLN A 307 -16.06 18.01 -11.05
CA GLN A 307 -15.44 19.20 -11.60
C GLN A 307 -14.73 18.84 -12.91
N GLY A 308 -14.91 19.69 -13.93
CA GLY A 308 -14.24 19.54 -15.22
C GLY A 308 -12.71 19.60 -15.10
N PRO A 309 -11.98 19.30 -16.19
CA PRO A 309 -10.53 19.29 -16.17
C PRO A 309 -9.99 20.64 -15.71
N SER A 310 -9.13 20.60 -14.69
CA SER A 310 -8.53 21.79 -14.11
C SER A 310 -7.34 22.29 -14.93
N ARG A 311 -6.70 21.41 -15.71
CA ARG A 311 -5.71 21.77 -16.71
C ARG A 311 -6.41 22.33 -17.94
N PRO A 312 -6.01 23.51 -18.45
CA PRO A 312 -6.56 24.02 -19.70
C PRO A 312 -6.19 23.08 -20.85
N PHE A 313 -7.16 22.84 -21.75
CA PHE A 313 -6.90 22.07 -22.97
C PHE A 313 -5.81 22.74 -23.82
N SER A 314 -5.04 21.92 -24.54
CA SER A 314 -4.02 22.45 -25.46
C SER A 314 -4.65 23.45 -26.43
N SER A 315 -3.99 24.59 -26.61
CA SER A 315 -4.38 25.60 -27.59
C SER A 315 -4.26 25.12 -29.04
N ASN A 316 -3.59 23.99 -29.27
CA ASN A 316 -3.51 23.34 -30.56
C ASN A 316 -4.64 22.28 -30.70
N PRO A 317 -5.70 22.56 -31.48
CA PRO A 317 -6.84 21.66 -31.61
C PRO A 317 -6.51 20.33 -32.31
N ASN A 318 -5.31 20.19 -32.91
CA ASN A 318 -4.86 18.94 -33.52
C ASN A 318 -4.21 17.98 -32.52
N LEU A 319 -3.86 18.43 -31.30
CA LEU A 319 -3.27 17.57 -30.27
C LEU A 319 -4.37 16.87 -29.48
N LYS A 320 -4.53 15.56 -29.71
CA LYS A 320 -5.42 14.73 -28.89
C LYS A 320 -4.87 14.62 -27.46
N PRO A 321 -5.74 14.63 -26.43
CA PRO A 321 -5.33 14.38 -25.05
C PRO A 321 -4.61 13.03 -24.93
N LYS A 322 -3.47 13.04 -24.24
CA LYS A 322 -2.68 11.84 -23.94
C LYS A 322 -3.33 11.07 -22.79
N TYR A 323 -3.32 9.74 -22.87
CA TYR A 323 -3.97 8.92 -21.85
C TYR A 323 -3.15 8.91 -20.54
N PRO A 324 -3.77 9.15 -19.37
CA PRO A 324 -3.05 9.24 -18.11
C PRO A 324 -2.60 7.89 -17.56
N VAL A 325 -1.35 7.85 -17.10
CA VAL A 325 -0.76 6.72 -16.36
C VAL A 325 -0.18 7.21 -15.06
N LEU A 326 -0.68 6.68 -13.94
CA LEU A 326 -0.15 6.90 -12.60
C LEU A 326 0.83 5.79 -12.24
N MET A 327 2.00 6.15 -11.72
CA MET A 327 3.02 5.21 -11.27
C MET A 327 3.33 5.37 -9.78
N ILE A 328 3.29 4.26 -9.02
CA ILE A 328 3.53 4.25 -7.56
C ILE A 328 4.74 3.39 -7.22
N HIS A 329 5.69 3.95 -6.47
CA HIS A 329 6.97 3.32 -6.13
C HIS A 329 6.87 2.30 -4.97
N GLY A 330 7.96 1.58 -4.72
CA GLY A 330 8.08 0.60 -3.63
C GLY A 330 8.48 1.20 -2.28
N LEU A 331 8.76 0.31 -1.31
CA LEU A 331 9.10 0.67 0.07
C LEU A 331 10.42 1.46 0.11
N LEU A 332 10.46 2.53 0.91
CA LEU A 332 11.61 3.45 1.06
C LEU A 332 12.04 4.15 -0.24
N GLN A 333 11.25 4.09 -1.32
CA GLN A 333 11.58 4.76 -2.58
C GLN A 333 10.79 6.07 -2.75
N SER A 334 11.08 6.79 -3.84
CA SER A 334 10.29 7.92 -4.36
C SER A 334 10.01 7.71 -5.85
N SER A 335 9.18 8.57 -6.43
CA SER A 335 8.83 8.61 -7.86
C SER A 335 10.03 8.54 -8.81
N GLY A 336 11.19 9.09 -8.41
CA GLY A 336 12.40 9.04 -9.22
C GLY A 336 12.95 7.64 -9.46
N ALA A 337 12.49 6.60 -8.73
CA ALA A 337 12.84 5.21 -8.99
C ALA A 337 12.50 4.75 -10.42
N TYR A 338 11.53 5.40 -11.08
CA TYR A 338 11.14 5.15 -12.47
C TYR A 338 11.93 5.99 -13.50
N CYS A 339 12.93 6.76 -13.08
CA CYS A 339 13.61 7.81 -13.85
C CYS A 339 15.15 7.67 -13.86
N THR A 340 15.70 6.47 -13.63
CA THR A 340 17.13 6.26 -13.30
C THR A 340 18.02 5.85 -14.47
N ASN A 341 17.43 5.44 -15.61
CA ASN A 341 18.10 4.80 -16.75
C ASN A 341 18.11 5.67 -18.01
N ASP A 342 18.18 7.01 -17.85
CA ASP A 342 18.13 7.97 -18.96
C ASP A 342 16.88 7.69 -19.84
N ASP A 343 17.00 7.75 -21.18
CA ASP A 343 15.90 7.43 -22.12
C ASP A 343 15.26 6.05 -21.94
N TYR A 344 15.95 5.12 -21.26
CA TYR A 344 15.46 3.76 -21.02
C TYR A 344 14.69 3.62 -19.70
N SER A 345 14.46 4.73 -19.00
CA SER A 345 13.61 4.76 -17.81
C SER A 345 12.15 4.57 -18.20
N LEU A 346 11.41 3.72 -17.48
CA LEU A 346 10.02 3.38 -17.82
C LEU A 346 9.12 4.62 -17.94
N ALA A 347 9.25 5.59 -17.03
CA ALA A 347 8.47 6.83 -17.06
C ALA A 347 8.77 7.67 -18.32
N PHE A 348 10.05 7.85 -18.64
CA PHE A 348 10.48 8.65 -19.79
C PHE A 348 10.13 7.97 -21.11
N TYR A 349 10.27 6.65 -21.18
CA TYR A 349 9.86 5.86 -22.33
C TYR A 349 8.36 6.03 -22.61
N LEU A 350 7.49 5.82 -21.63
CA LEU A 350 6.05 5.92 -21.82
C LEU A 350 5.61 7.36 -22.17
N CYS A 351 6.25 8.38 -21.59
CA CYS A 351 5.99 9.78 -21.96
C CYS A 351 6.31 10.02 -23.46
N LYS A 352 7.45 9.50 -23.94
CA LYS A 352 7.86 9.57 -25.35
C LYS A 352 6.97 8.72 -26.28
N GLN A 353 6.35 7.66 -25.78
CA GLN A 353 5.33 6.88 -26.51
C GLN A 353 3.96 7.55 -26.56
N GLY A 354 3.78 8.73 -25.95
CA GLY A 354 2.56 9.52 -26.05
C GLY A 354 1.56 9.32 -24.92
N TYR A 355 1.97 8.74 -23.79
CA TYR A 355 1.16 8.72 -22.56
C TYR A 355 1.40 9.98 -21.71
N ASP A 356 0.42 10.35 -20.89
CA ASP A 356 0.51 11.44 -19.91
C ASP A 356 0.97 10.83 -18.57
N ILE A 357 2.21 11.09 -18.17
CA ILE A 357 2.87 10.33 -17.09
C ILE A 357 2.88 11.09 -15.77
N TRP A 358 2.30 10.45 -14.76
CA TRP A 358 2.15 10.95 -13.41
C TRP A 358 2.84 10.00 -12.43
N LEU A 359 3.74 10.50 -11.59
CA LEU A 359 4.50 9.68 -10.63
C LEU A 359 4.14 10.10 -9.20
N GLY A 360 3.42 9.23 -8.51
CA GLY A 360 2.92 9.50 -7.16
C GLY A 360 3.93 9.15 -6.07
N ASN A 361 4.12 10.07 -5.13
CA ASN A 361 4.86 9.81 -3.90
C ASN A 361 3.88 9.62 -2.74
N ASN A 362 4.16 8.62 -1.90
CA ASN A 362 3.42 8.44 -0.65
C ASN A 362 3.80 9.49 0.41
N ARG A 363 2.97 9.59 1.46
CA ARG A 363 3.14 10.52 2.58
C ARG A 363 4.55 10.53 3.19
N CYS A 364 4.92 11.70 3.72
CA CYS A 364 6.23 12.07 4.28
C CYS A 364 7.40 12.17 3.28
N GLY A 365 7.56 11.25 2.33
CA GLY A 365 8.54 11.34 1.23
C GLY A 365 9.93 11.90 1.64
N PHE A 366 10.48 12.82 0.86
CA PHE A 366 11.71 13.55 1.24
C PHE A 366 11.45 14.74 2.18
N LYS A 367 10.27 15.36 2.04
CA LYS A 367 9.85 16.56 2.76
C LYS A 367 8.47 16.30 3.35
N PRO A 368 8.40 15.91 4.62
CA PRO A 368 7.10 15.64 5.23
C PRO A 368 6.30 16.92 5.44
N GLU A 369 5.01 16.88 5.08
CA GLU A 369 4.14 18.04 5.08
C GLU A 369 2.70 17.61 5.41
N HIS A 370 2.00 18.42 6.19
CA HIS A 370 0.63 18.21 6.62
C HIS A 370 -0.03 19.57 6.88
N THR A 371 -1.34 19.65 6.77
CA THR A 371 -2.11 20.88 7.05
C THR A 371 -2.04 21.39 8.49
N LEU A 372 -1.69 20.53 9.46
CA LEU A 372 -1.73 20.83 10.90
C LEU A 372 -0.51 20.24 11.63
N LEU A 373 -0.11 19.02 11.26
CA LEU A 373 0.93 18.29 11.97
C LEU A 373 2.34 18.71 11.55
N GLU A 374 3.19 18.95 12.54
CA GLU A 374 4.61 19.23 12.33
C GLU A 374 5.45 17.95 12.32
N TYR A 375 6.66 18.03 11.73
CA TYR A 375 7.58 16.91 11.66
C TYR A 375 7.74 16.22 13.01
N SER A 376 7.87 16.98 14.11
CA SER A 376 8.09 16.47 15.47
C SER A 376 6.89 15.78 16.12
N ASP A 377 5.68 15.97 15.60
CA ASP A 377 4.46 15.43 16.17
C ASP A 377 4.37 13.90 15.92
N PRO A 378 4.17 13.07 16.96
CA PRO A 378 4.04 11.62 16.78
C PRO A 378 2.81 11.22 15.95
N ARG A 379 1.75 12.03 15.92
CA ARG A 379 0.56 11.80 15.07
C ARG A 379 0.93 11.76 13.59
N MET A 380 1.95 12.52 13.18
CA MET A 380 2.41 12.58 11.78
C MET A 380 3.00 11.25 11.29
N TRP A 381 3.32 10.33 12.20
CA TRP A 381 3.96 9.05 11.92
C TRP A 381 3.10 7.84 12.32
N ALA A 382 1.87 8.07 12.75
CA ALA A 382 0.93 7.04 13.16
C ALA A 382 0.13 6.52 11.95
N TRP A 383 0.80 5.89 10.99
CA TRP A 383 0.18 5.34 9.77
C TRP A 383 0.95 4.11 9.27
N ASN A 384 0.28 3.27 8.47
CA ASN A 384 0.88 2.14 7.78
C ASN A 384 0.36 1.99 6.34
N ILE A 385 0.64 0.84 5.70
CA ILE A 385 0.25 0.57 4.31
C ILE A 385 -1.26 0.71 4.05
N ARG A 386 -2.10 0.53 5.09
CA ARG A 386 -3.54 0.74 5.00
C ARG A 386 -3.88 2.18 4.65
N GLN A 387 -3.34 3.16 5.37
CA GLN A 387 -3.59 4.59 5.09
C GLN A 387 -3.03 4.99 3.72
N MET A 388 -1.86 4.47 3.33
CA MET A 388 -1.36 4.65 1.96
C MET A 388 -2.36 4.14 0.90
N GLY A 389 -2.98 2.99 1.14
CA GLY A 389 -3.96 2.42 0.20
C GLY A 389 -5.29 3.17 0.20
N VAL A 390 -5.80 3.50 1.39
CA VAL A 390 -7.15 4.05 1.57
C VAL A 390 -7.23 5.56 1.33
N MET A 391 -6.13 6.30 1.51
CA MET A 391 -6.10 7.77 1.46
C MET A 391 -5.12 8.30 0.40
N ASP A 392 -3.86 7.84 0.38
CA ASP A 392 -2.85 8.40 -0.56
C ASP A 392 -3.19 8.04 -2.01
N LEU A 393 -3.45 6.76 -2.31
CA LEU A 393 -3.71 6.32 -3.69
C LEU A 393 -4.99 6.91 -4.29
N PRO A 394 -6.15 6.96 -3.59
CA PRO A 394 -7.33 7.65 -4.08
C PRO A 394 -7.11 9.16 -4.28
N ALA A 395 -6.39 9.84 -3.38
CA ALA A 395 -6.09 11.26 -3.54
C ALA A 395 -5.21 11.53 -4.78
N LEU A 396 -4.17 10.73 -5.00
CA LEU A 396 -3.33 10.80 -6.21
C LEU A 396 -4.15 10.53 -7.48
N THR A 397 -4.98 9.49 -7.46
CA THR A 397 -5.84 9.11 -8.60
C THR A 397 -6.84 10.22 -8.90
N SER A 398 -7.54 10.71 -7.87
CA SER A 398 -8.49 11.83 -7.98
C SER A 398 -7.83 13.06 -8.57
N ARG A 399 -6.63 13.43 -8.09
CA ARG A 399 -5.88 14.56 -8.63
C ARG A 399 -5.62 14.39 -10.12
N VAL A 400 -5.06 13.26 -10.55
CA VAL A 400 -4.76 13.01 -11.98
C VAL A 400 -6.02 13.08 -12.85
N LEU A 401 -7.13 12.48 -12.42
CA LEU A 401 -8.38 12.53 -13.18
C LEU A 401 -8.95 13.95 -13.24
N SER A 402 -8.87 14.72 -12.15
CA SER A 402 -9.30 16.12 -12.13
C SER A 402 -8.43 17.03 -13.02
N GLU A 403 -7.13 16.74 -13.17
CA GLU A 403 -6.29 17.50 -14.09
C GLU A 403 -6.58 17.15 -15.54
N THR A 404 -6.71 15.85 -15.83
CA THR A 404 -6.73 15.36 -17.21
C THR A 404 -8.14 15.30 -17.81
N GLY A 405 -9.17 15.26 -16.97
CA GLY A 405 -10.57 15.10 -17.38
C GLY A 405 -10.92 13.71 -17.90
N PHE A 406 -10.00 12.75 -17.82
CA PHE A 406 -10.30 11.36 -18.17
C PHE A 406 -11.15 10.71 -17.06
N PRO A 407 -12.07 9.79 -17.42
CA PRO A 407 -12.87 9.07 -16.43
C PRO A 407 -12.06 7.98 -15.70
N LYS A 408 -11.00 7.47 -16.35
CA LYS A 408 -10.12 6.42 -15.84
C LYS A 408 -8.66 6.69 -16.21
N LEU A 409 -7.75 6.11 -15.45
CA LEU A 409 -6.31 6.11 -15.74
C LEU A 409 -5.72 4.70 -15.68
N GLY A 410 -4.54 4.50 -16.27
CA GLY A 410 -3.75 3.28 -16.09
C GLY A 410 -2.90 3.38 -14.83
N LEU A 411 -2.84 2.33 -14.01
CA LEU A 411 -2.02 2.32 -12.80
C LEU A 411 -0.87 1.32 -12.94
N ILE A 412 0.37 1.79 -12.75
CA ILE A 412 1.56 0.95 -12.64
C ILE A 412 2.08 1.06 -11.20
N ALA A 413 2.32 -0.06 -10.55
CA ALA A 413 2.91 -0.03 -9.21
C ALA A 413 4.00 -1.08 -9.04
N HIS A 414 4.99 -0.74 -8.21
CA HIS A 414 6.12 -1.62 -7.90
C HIS A 414 6.13 -1.98 -6.42
N SER A 415 6.41 -3.25 -6.09
CA SER A 415 6.67 -3.70 -4.71
C SER A 415 5.58 -3.23 -3.73
N GLN A 416 5.91 -2.46 -2.69
CA GLN A 416 4.92 -1.89 -1.74
C GLN A 416 3.79 -1.12 -2.42
N GLY A 417 4.04 -0.42 -3.54
CA GLY A 417 2.99 0.24 -4.31
C GLY A 417 1.93 -0.75 -4.81
N THR A 418 2.32 -1.99 -5.11
CA THR A 418 1.35 -3.05 -5.43
C THR A 418 0.54 -3.47 -4.22
N THR A 419 1.16 -3.59 -3.03
CA THR A 419 0.46 -3.88 -1.77
C THR A 419 -0.56 -2.80 -1.45
N GLN A 420 -0.15 -1.54 -1.55
CA GLN A 420 -1.00 -0.36 -1.38
C GLN A 420 -2.24 -0.46 -2.28
N THR A 421 -2.04 -0.81 -3.55
CA THR A 421 -3.11 -0.96 -4.53
C THR A 421 -4.01 -2.16 -4.22
N PHE A 422 -3.44 -3.32 -3.90
CA PHE A 422 -4.21 -4.52 -3.52
C PHE A 422 -5.09 -4.29 -2.30
N VAL A 423 -4.60 -3.51 -1.32
CA VAL A 423 -5.37 -3.13 -0.12
C VAL A 423 -6.47 -2.15 -0.47
N ALA A 424 -6.17 -1.12 -1.28
CA ALA A 424 -7.17 -0.13 -1.69
C ALA A 424 -8.35 -0.77 -2.42
N LEU A 425 -8.07 -1.68 -3.38
CA LEU A 425 -9.09 -2.32 -4.22
C LEU A 425 -9.97 -3.35 -3.49
N ALA A 426 -9.68 -3.67 -2.22
CA ALA A 426 -10.50 -4.62 -1.47
C ALA A 426 -11.93 -4.08 -1.27
N LYS A 427 -12.92 -4.97 -1.33
CA LYS A 427 -14.35 -4.64 -1.24
C LYS A 427 -14.75 -3.91 0.04
N GLU A 428 -14.00 -4.11 1.13
CA GLU A 428 -14.22 -3.44 2.43
C GLU A 428 -13.43 -2.12 2.56
N GLN A 429 -12.72 -1.68 1.52
CA GLN A 429 -11.82 -0.54 1.55
C GLN A 429 -12.28 0.55 0.59
N ARG A 430 -11.83 0.52 -0.67
CA ARG A 430 -12.13 1.53 -1.70
C ARG A 430 -12.53 0.85 -3.02
N PRO A 431 -13.63 0.07 -3.08
CA PRO A 431 -14.06 -0.58 -4.33
C PRO A 431 -14.28 0.43 -5.48
N GLU A 432 -14.74 1.65 -5.17
CA GLU A 432 -14.94 2.74 -6.13
C GLU A 432 -13.64 3.18 -6.84
N LEU A 433 -12.48 2.97 -6.22
CA LEU A 433 -11.20 3.24 -6.86
C LEU A 433 -11.01 2.34 -8.09
N GLY A 434 -11.49 1.10 -8.04
CA GLY A 434 -11.36 0.16 -9.15
C GLY A 434 -12.09 0.63 -10.41
N GLU A 435 -13.19 1.35 -10.25
CA GLU A 435 -13.93 1.93 -11.38
C GLU A 435 -13.16 3.05 -12.08
N LYS A 436 -12.24 3.70 -11.37
CA LYS A 436 -11.39 4.81 -11.85
C LYS A 436 -10.10 4.33 -12.51
N LEU A 437 -9.88 3.02 -12.58
CA LEU A 437 -8.70 2.41 -13.20
C LEU A 437 -9.10 1.63 -14.46
N SER A 438 -8.38 1.81 -15.57
CA SER A 438 -8.56 0.97 -16.75
C SER A 438 -7.86 -0.38 -16.59
N VAL A 439 -6.67 -0.37 -16.00
CA VAL A 439 -5.86 -1.55 -15.73
C VAL A 439 -4.92 -1.29 -14.56
N PHE A 440 -4.67 -2.32 -13.76
CA PHE A 440 -3.63 -2.32 -12.74
C PHE A 440 -2.46 -3.22 -13.17
N CYS A 441 -1.31 -2.59 -13.43
CA CYS A 441 -0.04 -3.23 -13.77
C CYS A 441 0.84 -3.38 -12.52
N ALA A 442 1.02 -4.61 -12.04
CA ALA A 442 1.78 -4.92 -10.84
C ALA A 442 3.18 -5.46 -11.18
N LEU A 443 4.22 -4.70 -10.83
CA LEU A 443 5.64 -5.05 -11.01
C LEU A 443 6.22 -5.58 -9.69
N ALA A 444 6.72 -6.82 -9.69
CA ALA A 444 7.19 -7.52 -8.48
C ALA A 444 6.16 -7.45 -7.32
N PRO A 445 4.95 -8.02 -7.50
CA PRO A 445 3.83 -7.83 -6.59
C PRO A 445 4.11 -8.35 -5.18
N ALA A 446 4.05 -7.45 -4.19
CA ALA A 446 4.32 -7.74 -2.79
C ALA A 446 3.06 -8.16 -2.02
N ALA A 447 2.54 -9.34 -2.34
CA ALA A 447 1.38 -9.93 -1.66
C ALA A 447 1.75 -11.10 -0.73
N TYR A 448 2.75 -11.89 -1.13
CA TYR A 448 3.26 -13.03 -0.36
C TYR A 448 4.73 -12.82 -0.01
N ALA A 449 5.11 -13.18 1.22
CA ALA A 449 6.50 -13.08 1.66
C ALA A 449 7.37 -14.17 1.01
N GLY A 450 8.52 -13.77 0.45
CA GLY A 450 9.53 -14.68 -0.09
C GLY A 450 10.44 -15.28 1.00
N PRO A 451 11.40 -16.12 0.59
CA PRO A 451 12.30 -16.83 1.52
C PRO A 451 13.20 -15.92 2.37
N LEU A 452 13.44 -14.67 1.94
CA LEU A 452 14.31 -13.71 2.62
C LEU A 452 13.89 -13.43 4.06
N ILE A 453 12.59 -13.55 4.38
CA ILE A 453 12.05 -13.38 5.74
C ILE A 453 12.67 -14.35 6.76
N GLY A 454 13.34 -15.41 6.29
CA GLY A 454 14.07 -16.37 7.12
C GLY A 454 15.46 -15.91 7.56
N LYS A 455 16.05 -14.86 6.95
CA LYS A 455 17.40 -14.39 7.28
C LYS A 455 17.48 -13.83 8.71
N ALA A 456 18.68 -13.89 9.31
CA ALA A 456 18.87 -13.65 10.74
C ALA A 456 18.39 -12.26 11.22
N TYR A 457 18.65 -11.20 10.44
CA TYR A 457 18.23 -9.83 10.78
C TYR A 457 16.69 -9.65 10.68
N PHE A 458 16.03 -10.22 9.68
CA PHE A 458 14.56 -10.21 9.62
C PHE A 458 13.93 -11.07 10.72
N LYS A 459 14.56 -12.21 11.04
CA LYS A 459 14.14 -13.06 12.17
C LYS A 459 14.25 -12.31 13.50
N PHE A 460 15.29 -11.52 13.71
CA PHE A 460 15.43 -10.65 14.89
C PHE A 460 14.26 -9.67 14.99
N MET A 461 13.93 -8.96 13.91
CA MET A 461 12.82 -8.00 13.87
C MET A 461 11.44 -8.64 14.12
N ARG A 462 11.28 -9.92 13.79
CA ARG A 462 10.04 -10.68 14.04
C ARG A 462 9.92 -11.21 15.49
N ILE A 463 11.02 -11.28 16.24
CA ILE A 463 11.00 -11.82 17.62
C ILE A 463 10.70 -10.73 18.64
N ILE A 464 11.10 -9.48 18.35
CA ILE A 464 10.90 -8.35 19.25
C ILE A 464 9.41 -8.02 19.47
N SER A 465 9.06 -7.65 20.71
CA SER A 465 7.70 -7.20 21.01
C SER A 465 7.43 -5.82 20.43
N PRO A 466 6.16 -5.43 20.20
CA PRO A 466 5.82 -4.09 19.73
C PRO A 466 6.40 -2.96 20.61
N SER A 467 6.35 -3.11 21.93
CA SER A 467 6.91 -2.11 22.85
C SER A 467 8.43 -1.99 22.71
N PHE A 468 9.14 -3.10 22.52
CA PHE A 468 10.58 -3.07 22.30
C PHE A 468 10.94 -2.52 20.93
N PHE A 469 10.13 -2.79 19.89
CA PHE A 469 10.27 -2.17 18.57
C PHE A 469 10.20 -0.65 18.67
N ARG A 470 9.23 -0.10 19.42
CA ARG A 470 9.10 1.35 19.66
C ARG A 470 10.27 1.95 20.44
N ILE A 471 10.88 1.20 21.35
CA ILE A 471 12.10 1.65 22.06
C ILE A 471 13.28 1.78 21.08
N ILE A 472 13.47 0.80 20.19
CA ILE A 472 14.59 0.78 19.24
C ILE A 472 14.39 1.77 18.10
N PHE A 473 13.25 1.70 17.42
CA PHE A 473 13.00 2.42 16.16
C PHE A 473 12.12 3.66 16.33
N GLY A 474 11.60 3.88 17.54
CA GLY A 474 10.84 5.07 17.88
C GLY A 474 9.35 4.98 17.56
N ILE A 475 8.69 6.11 17.78
CA ILE A 475 7.27 6.37 17.49
C ILE A 475 7.11 7.36 16.32
N HIS A 476 8.13 7.41 15.46
CA HIS A 476 8.36 8.49 14.51
C HIS A 476 8.81 7.95 13.15
N ALA A 477 9.53 8.76 12.36
CA ALA A 477 10.33 8.29 11.23
C ALA A 477 11.23 7.10 11.60
N PHE A 478 11.25 6.07 10.75
CA PHE A 478 12.13 4.92 10.87
C PHE A 478 13.57 5.29 10.49
N ILE A 479 14.49 5.20 11.45
CA ILE A 479 15.94 5.46 11.28
C ILE A 479 16.20 6.77 10.52
N PRO A 480 15.80 7.94 11.06
CA PRO A 480 15.88 9.23 10.37
C PRO A 480 17.32 9.63 10.02
N PHE A 481 18.33 9.04 10.67
CA PHE A 481 19.73 9.25 10.35
C PHE A 481 20.09 8.89 8.91
N MET A 482 19.35 7.98 8.26
CA MET A 482 19.54 7.69 6.83
C MET A 482 19.30 8.92 5.96
N MET A 483 18.32 9.76 6.31
CA MET A 483 18.02 11.01 5.58
C MET A 483 19.10 12.06 5.80
N THR A 484 19.68 12.13 7.01
CA THR A 484 20.84 12.98 7.29
C THR A 484 22.03 12.60 6.42
N MET A 485 22.33 11.29 6.31
CA MET A 485 23.41 10.80 5.46
C MET A 485 23.15 11.04 3.98
N HIS A 486 21.91 10.86 3.52
CA HIS A 486 21.50 11.14 2.14
C HIS A 486 21.74 12.61 1.76
N LYS A 487 21.49 13.55 2.68
CA LYS A 487 21.72 14.99 2.45
C LYS A 487 23.20 15.39 2.43
N ILE A 488 24.05 14.73 3.21
CA ILE A 488 25.45 15.16 3.45
C ILE A 488 26.45 14.42 2.56
N VAL A 489 26.20 13.13 2.26
CA VAL A 489 27.13 12.30 1.52
C VAL A 489 26.98 12.56 0.01
N PRO A 490 28.08 12.70 -0.75
CA PRO A 490 28.02 12.84 -2.20
C PRO A 490 27.26 11.68 -2.86
N GLY A 491 26.38 11.99 -3.81
CA GLY A 491 25.44 11.01 -4.37
C GLY A 491 26.08 9.73 -4.92
N SER A 492 27.24 9.81 -5.58
CA SER A 492 27.95 8.62 -6.08
C SER A 492 28.43 7.70 -4.95
N LEU A 493 28.95 8.28 -3.86
CA LEU A 493 29.41 7.52 -2.70
C LEU A 493 28.21 6.92 -1.97
N TYR A 494 27.16 7.73 -1.76
CA TYR A 494 25.92 7.27 -1.14
C TYR A 494 25.31 6.11 -1.91
N GLY A 495 25.24 6.21 -3.25
CA GLY A 495 24.68 5.17 -4.08
C GLY A 495 25.50 3.88 -4.10
N THR A 496 26.83 3.99 -4.09
CA THR A 496 27.71 2.81 -3.93
C THR A 496 27.50 2.14 -2.57
N MET A 497 27.39 2.91 -1.48
CA MET A 497 27.08 2.37 -0.15
C MET A 497 25.71 1.70 -0.12
N GLY A 498 24.70 2.36 -0.72
CA GLY A 498 23.33 1.85 -0.85
C GLY A 498 23.31 0.49 -1.55
N TYR A 499 24.02 0.36 -2.67
CA TYR A 499 24.17 -0.92 -3.38
C TYR A 499 24.71 -2.03 -2.46
N HIS A 500 25.80 -1.77 -1.74
CA HIS A 500 26.39 -2.79 -0.85
C HIS A 500 25.46 -3.17 0.31
N VAL A 501 24.74 -2.21 0.89
CA VAL A 501 23.74 -2.48 1.92
C VAL A 501 22.60 -3.33 1.37
N PHE A 502 22.06 -2.98 0.20
CA PHE A 502 20.96 -3.71 -0.41
C PHE A 502 21.38 -5.11 -0.87
N HIS A 503 22.59 -5.26 -1.43
CA HIS A 503 23.17 -6.56 -1.74
C HIS A 503 23.29 -7.43 -0.48
N PHE A 504 23.75 -6.87 0.64
CA PHE A 504 23.84 -7.58 1.92
C PHE A 504 22.47 -8.00 2.49
N LEU A 505 21.50 -7.08 2.48
CA LEU A 505 20.17 -7.29 3.06
C LEU A 505 19.26 -8.17 2.20
N PHE A 506 19.37 -8.08 0.89
CA PHE A 506 18.41 -8.69 -0.02
C PHE A 506 19.01 -9.68 -1.00
N ASN A 507 20.35 -9.76 -1.08
CA ASN A 507 21.07 -10.52 -2.11
C ASN A 507 20.82 -10.00 -3.54
N TRP A 508 20.36 -8.76 -3.68
CA TRP A 508 20.16 -8.13 -4.99
C TRP A 508 21.51 -7.74 -5.62
N SER A 509 21.70 -8.07 -6.88
CA SER A 509 22.93 -7.86 -7.65
C SER A 509 22.74 -6.77 -8.70
N ASP A 510 23.85 -6.15 -9.13
CA ASP A 510 23.85 -5.20 -10.25
C ASP A 510 24.11 -5.89 -11.58
N ALA A 511 23.84 -7.20 -11.68
CA ALA A 511 24.17 -8.02 -12.85
C ALA A 511 23.49 -7.51 -14.13
N ARG A 512 22.29 -6.94 -13.98
CA ARG A 512 21.45 -6.43 -15.07
C ARG A 512 21.32 -4.90 -15.10
N TRP A 513 21.89 -4.18 -14.14
CA TRP A 513 21.77 -2.72 -14.07
C TRP A 513 22.94 -2.06 -14.80
N ASP A 514 22.72 -0.87 -15.35
CA ASP A 514 23.81 -0.07 -15.91
C ASP A 514 24.73 0.44 -14.79
N ARG A 515 25.96 -0.07 -14.71
CA ARG A 515 26.91 0.37 -13.67
C ARG A 515 27.26 1.85 -13.70
N ALA A 516 27.06 2.54 -14.83
CA ALA A 516 27.34 3.97 -14.90
C ALA A 516 26.24 4.83 -14.27
N THR A 517 24.99 4.33 -14.16
CA THR A 517 23.86 5.04 -13.54
C THR A 517 23.35 4.37 -12.28
N ARG A 518 23.85 3.17 -11.94
CA ARG A 518 23.52 2.43 -10.71
C ARG A 518 23.44 3.31 -9.46
N ASP A 519 24.40 4.21 -9.27
CA ASP A 519 24.43 5.04 -8.06
C ASP A 519 23.27 6.05 -8.02
N ARG A 520 22.75 6.47 -9.19
CA ARG A 520 21.54 7.31 -9.32
C ARG A 520 20.30 6.58 -8.81
N CYS A 521 20.22 5.25 -8.98
CA CYS A 521 19.09 4.45 -8.49
C CYS A 521 18.86 4.62 -6.98
N PHE A 522 19.94 4.79 -6.22
CA PHE A 522 19.93 4.98 -4.77
C PHE A 522 19.87 6.45 -4.34
N GLN A 523 19.72 7.41 -5.27
CA GLN A 523 19.41 8.79 -4.88
C GLN A 523 17.92 8.97 -4.56
N PHE A 524 17.08 8.05 -5.03
CA PHE A 524 15.64 8.05 -4.81
C PHE A 524 15.21 7.12 -3.67
N ALA A 525 16.16 6.63 -2.88
CA ALA A 525 15.95 5.78 -1.69
C ALA A 525 17.10 5.93 -0.68
N PRO A 526 16.85 5.99 0.64
CA PRO A 526 15.56 5.93 1.29
C PRO A 526 14.83 7.28 1.26
N VAL A 527 13.52 7.23 1.43
CA VAL A 527 12.69 8.37 1.87
C VAL A 527 12.24 8.16 3.32
N TYR A 528 11.63 9.18 3.93
CA TYR A 528 10.99 9.01 5.22
C TYR A 528 9.86 7.96 5.16
N VAL A 529 9.84 7.07 6.13
CA VAL A 529 8.76 6.11 6.37
C VAL A 529 8.47 6.04 7.86
N SER A 530 7.22 5.77 8.26
CA SER A 530 6.91 5.62 9.68
C SER A 530 7.50 4.32 10.27
N ALA A 531 7.91 4.38 11.53
CA ALA A 531 8.28 3.20 12.31
C ALA A 531 7.10 2.22 12.42
N GLU A 532 5.87 2.71 12.44
CA GLU A 532 4.65 1.89 12.44
C GLU A 532 4.45 1.11 11.14
N SER A 533 4.77 1.69 9.98
CA SER A 533 4.80 0.97 8.69
C SER A 533 5.85 -0.14 8.70
N MET A 534 7.04 0.15 9.22
CA MET A 534 8.11 -0.84 9.30
C MET A 534 7.79 -1.96 10.31
N ARG A 535 7.09 -1.63 11.40
CA ARG A 535 6.53 -2.61 12.34
C ARG A 535 5.50 -3.50 11.66
N TRP A 536 4.65 -2.94 10.80
CA TRP A 536 3.67 -3.72 10.04
C TRP A 536 4.33 -4.72 9.08
N TRP A 537 5.40 -4.30 8.38
CA TRP A 537 6.14 -5.17 7.48
C TRP A 537 6.94 -6.25 8.20
N LEU A 538 7.70 -5.86 9.24
CA LEU A 538 8.79 -6.66 9.80
C LEU A 538 8.50 -7.20 11.21
N GLY A 539 7.47 -6.67 11.87
CA GLY A 539 7.16 -6.97 13.25
C GLY A 539 6.60 -8.37 13.46
N ARG A 540 6.55 -8.77 14.74
CA ARG A 540 6.04 -10.08 15.19
C ARG A 540 4.56 -10.31 14.86
N GLU A 541 3.82 -9.24 14.70
CA GLU A 541 2.38 -9.17 14.45
C GLU A 541 2.24 -8.41 13.13
N CYS A 542 1.30 -8.76 12.24
CA CYS A 542 1.17 -8.28 10.84
C CYS A 542 1.91 -9.14 9.78
N PHE A 543 2.37 -8.53 8.69
CA PHE A 543 2.76 -9.22 7.45
C PHE A 543 3.79 -10.32 7.68
N ALA A 544 4.84 -10.06 8.47
CA ALA A 544 5.89 -11.06 8.71
C ALA A 544 5.42 -12.34 9.43
N LYS A 545 4.30 -12.28 10.16
CA LYS A 545 3.64 -13.45 10.77
C LYS A 545 2.75 -14.17 9.77
N GLN A 546 1.98 -13.40 9.02
CA GLN A 546 0.91 -13.89 8.15
C GLN A 546 1.45 -14.41 6.82
N LYS A 547 2.58 -13.84 6.36
CA LYS A 547 3.25 -14.11 5.08
C LYS A 547 2.39 -13.85 3.84
N CYS A 548 1.21 -13.27 4.02
CA CYS A 548 0.23 -12.96 3.00
C CYS A 548 -0.50 -11.69 3.44
N ILE A 549 -0.74 -10.77 2.50
CA ILE A 549 -1.58 -9.58 2.75
C ILE A 549 -3.07 -9.86 2.59
N LEU A 550 -3.43 -10.95 1.90
CA LEU A 550 -4.82 -11.29 1.52
C LEU A 550 -5.47 -12.34 2.44
N ALA A 551 -4.68 -12.96 3.30
CA ALA A 551 -5.16 -14.02 4.19
C ALA A 551 -4.27 -14.11 5.42
N THR A 552 -4.86 -14.50 6.55
CA THR A 552 -4.10 -14.92 7.73
C THR A 552 -3.29 -16.17 7.45
N LYS A 553 -2.30 -16.46 8.30
CA LYS A 553 -1.47 -17.67 8.19
C LYS A 553 -2.34 -18.92 8.30
N GLU A 554 -3.30 -18.91 9.21
CA GLU A 554 -4.22 -20.01 9.44
C GLU A 554 -5.10 -20.26 8.22
N GLU A 555 -5.69 -19.22 7.63
CA GLU A 555 -6.43 -19.30 6.37
C GLU A 555 -5.53 -19.79 5.23
N GLY A 556 -4.30 -19.25 5.12
CA GLY A 556 -3.33 -19.67 4.10
C GLY A 556 -2.93 -21.15 4.17
N ILE A 557 -2.89 -21.74 5.38
CA ILE A 557 -2.64 -23.18 5.57
C ILE A 557 -3.84 -24.00 5.11
N GLN A 558 -5.06 -23.58 5.46
CA GLN A 558 -6.29 -24.25 5.03
C GLN A 558 -6.39 -24.22 3.50
N GLU A 559 -6.11 -23.06 2.93
CA GLU A 559 -6.01 -22.82 1.50
C GLU A 559 -5.04 -23.80 0.81
N GLU A 560 -3.83 -23.98 1.35
CA GLU A 560 -2.86 -24.94 0.81
C GLU A 560 -3.27 -26.41 0.99
N GLU A 561 -3.97 -26.75 2.07
CA GLU A 561 -4.53 -28.09 2.31
C GLU A 561 -5.63 -28.43 1.30
N GLU A 562 -6.54 -27.50 1.05
CA GLU A 562 -7.57 -27.60 0.02
C GLU A 562 -6.94 -27.77 -1.36
N ASP A 563 -5.92 -26.98 -1.67
CA ASP A 563 -5.26 -27.03 -2.97
C ASP A 563 -4.54 -28.38 -3.20
N ARG A 564 -3.85 -28.91 -2.18
CA ARG A 564 -3.24 -30.24 -2.23
C ARG A 564 -4.29 -31.33 -2.46
N TRP A 565 -5.46 -31.18 -1.86
CA TRP A 565 -6.54 -32.13 -1.99
C TRP A 565 -7.24 -32.07 -3.36
N ILE A 566 -7.46 -30.87 -3.91
CA ILE A 566 -8.16 -30.65 -5.18
C ILE A 566 -7.27 -30.94 -6.39
N TRP A 567 -6.01 -30.48 -6.36
CA TRP A 567 -5.12 -30.50 -7.52
C TRP A 567 -4.05 -31.60 -7.46
N GLY A 568 -3.93 -32.32 -6.33
CA GLY A 568 -3.03 -33.47 -6.20
C GLY A 568 -1.54 -33.12 -6.18
N ASP A 569 -1.20 -31.85 -5.95
CA ASP A 569 0.19 -31.36 -6.04
C ASP A 569 1.10 -32.00 -4.97
N ILE A 570 2.16 -32.66 -5.43
CA ILE A 570 3.33 -32.99 -4.61
C ILE A 570 4.11 -31.68 -4.41
N PRO A 571 4.53 -31.33 -3.17
CA PRO A 571 5.22 -30.07 -2.91
C PRO A 571 6.45 -29.92 -3.80
N ASN A 572 6.55 -28.80 -4.53
CA ASN A 572 7.83 -28.36 -5.08
C ASN A 572 8.78 -28.15 -3.90
N ASN A 573 9.94 -28.79 -3.97
CA ASN A 573 10.86 -29.01 -2.86
C ASN A 573 11.67 -27.75 -2.49
N SER A 574 11.00 -26.63 -2.18
CA SER A 574 11.63 -25.41 -1.64
C SER A 574 11.17 -25.08 -0.21
N ASP A 575 10.05 -25.66 0.27
CA ASP A 575 9.49 -25.37 1.60
C ASP A 575 9.79 -26.45 2.66
N SER A 576 11.04 -26.87 2.79
CA SER A 576 11.45 -27.70 3.92
C SER A 576 11.76 -26.85 5.15
N ASN A 577 10.72 -26.34 5.83
CA ASN A 577 10.83 -25.88 7.21
C ASN A 577 10.74 -27.05 8.19
N ASP A 578 11.55 -26.98 9.25
CA ASP A 578 11.83 -28.01 10.28
C ASP A 578 10.58 -28.59 10.99
N GLU A 579 9.43 -27.93 10.90
CA GLU A 579 8.14 -28.41 11.45
C GLU A 579 7.51 -29.56 10.65
N THR A 580 7.65 -29.59 9.31
CA THR A 580 7.13 -30.70 8.50
C THR A 580 7.94 -31.99 8.73
N LYS A 581 9.23 -31.88 9.07
CA LYS A 581 10.05 -33.02 9.52
C LYS A 581 9.57 -33.56 10.87
N LYS A 582 9.21 -32.70 11.82
CA LYS A 582 8.64 -33.12 13.12
C LYS A 582 7.27 -33.80 12.96
N LEU A 583 6.41 -33.31 12.07
CA LEU A 583 5.13 -33.95 11.73
C LEU A 583 5.32 -35.31 11.05
N LYS A 584 6.25 -35.42 10.08
CA LYS A 584 6.61 -36.70 9.45
C LYS A 584 7.21 -37.71 10.43
N ALA A 585 8.01 -37.27 11.39
CA ALA A 585 8.55 -38.12 12.45
C ALA A 585 7.45 -38.63 13.40
N LYS A 586 6.45 -37.78 13.70
CA LYS A 586 5.30 -38.14 14.53
C LYS A 586 4.39 -39.19 13.88
N TRP A 587 4.31 -39.19 12.54
CA TRP A 587 3.51 -40.17 11.77
C TRP A 587 4.24 -41.49 11.51
N LYS A 588 5.57 -41.50 11.39
CA LYS A 588 6.36 -42.75 11.29
C LYS A 588 6.40 -43.59 12.57
N GLY A 589 5.98 -43.05 13.72
CA GLY A 589 6.00 -43.73 15.01
C GLY A 589 4.78 -44.59 15.35
N LYS A 590 3.71 -44.59 14.54
CA LYS A 590 2.48 -45.36 14.80
C LYS A 590 2.15 -46.33 13.65
N GLY A 591 3.06 -47.26 13.38
CA GLY A 591 2.75 -48.47 12.60
C GLY A 591 2.58 -49.66 13.53
N LYS A 592 1.35 -50.00 13.93
CA LYS A 592 1.05 -51.28 14.58
C LYS A 592 0.12 -52.09 13.68
N LYS A 593 0.55 -53.33 13.43
CA LYS A 593 0.01 -54.37 12.53
C LYS A 593 -1.51 -54.50 12.56
N ILE A 594 -2.14 -54.60 11.39
CA ILE A 594 -3.40 -55.32 11.20
C ILE A 594 -3.20 -56.29 10.04
N SER A 595 -3.46 -57.57 10.32
CA SER A 595 -3.31 -58.72 9.42
C SER A 595 -4.49 -58.86 8.47
N ALA A 596 -4.24 -59.57 7.37
CA ALA A 596 -5.17 -59.95 6.33
C ALA A 596 -6.42 -60.69 6.84
N ALA A 597 -7.59 -60.10 6.61
CA ALA A 597 -8.87 -60.76 6.32
C ALA A 597 -9.89 -59.66 5.96
N VAL A 598 -10.88 -60.01 5.12
CA VAL A 598 -12.00 -59.19 4.63
C VAL A 598 -11.74 -58.45 3.31
N THR A 599 -11.86 -59.21 2.22
CA THR A 599 -12.13 -58.73 0.88
C THR A 599 -13.63 -58.45 0.70
N ARG A 600 -13.95 -57.16 0.49
CA ARG A 600 -15.17 -56.55 -0.12
C ARG A 600 -16.48 -56.56 0.71
N PRO A 601 -17.35 -55.52 0.58
CA PRO A 601 -17.51 -54.62 -0.57
C PRO A 601 -17.02 -53.19 -0.33
N LEU A 602 -15.91 -52.83 -0.99
CA LEU A 602 -15.32 -51.48 -1.02
C LEU A 602 -15.99 -50.55 -2.05
N GLU A 603 -17.03 -51.01 -2.75
CA GLU A 603 -17.70 -50.24 -3.82
C GLU A 603 -18.76 -49.27 -3.28
N ASN A 604 -19.47 -49.63 -2.19
CA ASN A 604 -20.49 -48.74 -1.59
C ASN A 604 -19.88 -47.61 -0.74
N GLU A 605 -18.70 -47.81 -0.13
CA GLU A 605 -17.96 -46.76 0.59
C GLU A 605 -17.22 -45.79 -0.36
N MET A 606 -16.82 -46.26 -1.55
CA MET A 606 -16.25 -45.38 -2.59
C MET A 606 -17.33 -44.51 -3.24
N GLN A 607 -18.56 -45.00 -3.40
CA GLN A 607 -19.70 -44.19 -3.88
C GLN A 607 -20.13 -43.14 -2.86
N THR A 608 -20.24 -43.49 -1.58
CA THR A 608 -20.54 -42.51 -0.52
C THR A 608 -19.40 -41.52 -0.31
N GLY A 609 -18.14 -41.96 -0.46
CA GLY A 609 -16.97 -41.07 -0.48
C GLY A 609 -17.01 -40.08 -1.64
N ALA A 610 -17.35 -40.53 -2.86
CA ALA A 610 -17.47 -39.68 -4.04
C ALA A 610 -18.64 -38.69 -3.95
N GLU A 611 -19.79 -39.09 -3.39
CA GLU A 611 -20.95 -38.21 -3.19
C GLU A 611 -20.74 -37.21 -2.05
N ILE A 612 -20.09 -37.62 -0.95
CA ILE A 612 -19.65 -36.70 0.11
C ILE A 612 -18.57 -35.74 -0.43
N MET A 613 -17.71 -36.20 -1.33
CA MET A 613 -16.72 -35.37 -2.02
C MET A 613 -17.35 -34.39 -3.00
N GLU A 614 -18.39 -34.78 -3.75
CA GLU A 614 -19.11 -33.89 -4.65
C GLU A 614 -19.93 -32.85 -3.87
N ASN A 615 -20.56 -33.25 -2.76
CA ASN A 615 -21.25 -32.33 -1.85
C ASN A 615 -20.28 -31.41 -1.10
N LYS A 616 -19.03 -31.82 -0.83
CA LYS A 616 -17.97 -30.92 -0.32
C LYS A 616 -17.40 -29.99 -1.39
N ARG A 617 -17.25 -30.48 -2.63
CA ARG A 617 -16.92 -29.66 -3.81
C ARG A 617 -17.95 -28.56 -4.07
N LYS A 618 -19.22 -28.82 -3.75
CA LYS A 618 -20.33 -27.85 -3.79
C LYS A 618 -20.45 -26.98 -2.53
N ARG A 619 -19.84 -27.37 -1.40
CA ARG A 619 -19.94 -26.65 -0.10
C ARG A 619 -18.80 -25.66 0.19
N GLY A 620 -17.65 -25.78 -0.46
CA GLY A 620 -16.66 -24.69 -0.48
C GLY A 620 -17.13 -23.66 -1.50
N VAL A 621 -17.90 -22.66 -1.08
CA VAL A 621 -18.29 -21.55 -1.97
C VAL A 621 -16.99 -20.87 -2.42
N LYS A 622 -16.54 -21.15 -3.65
CA LYS A 622 -15.38 -20.47 -4.23
C LYS A 622 -15.59 -18.97 -4.10
N GLY A 623 -14.64 -18.26 -3.49
CA GLY A 623 -14.72 -16.82 -3.27
C GLY A 623 -15.45 -16.36 -2.01
N SER A 624 -15.83 -17.25 -1.07
CA SER A 624 -16.37 -16.83 0.23
C SER A 624 -15.42 -15.91 1.02
N THR A 625 -14.12 -16.06 0.81
CA THR A 625 -13.03 -15.23 1.38
C THR A 625 -12.42 -14.26 0.37
N ALA A 626 -13.06 -14.04 -0.79
CA ALA A 626 -12.55 -13.15 -1.83
C ALA A 626 -12.44 -11.72 -1.29
N TRP A 627 -11.29 -11.10 -1.55
CA TRP A 627 -11.01 -9.72 -1.22
C TRP A 627 -11.67 -8.74 -2.17
N TYR A 628 -11.86 -9.16 -3.43
CA TYR A 628 -12.30 -8.30 -4.51
C TYR A 628 -13.74 -8.59 -4.94
N ASN A 629 -14.46 -7.55 -5.34
CA ASN A 629 -15.77 -7.60 -5.95
C ASN A 629 -15.69 -7.15 -7.44
N GLU A 630 -16.82 -7.03 -8.11
CA GLU A 630 -16.96 -6.68 -9.53
C GLU A 630 -16.37 -5.32 -9.92
N HIS A 631 -16.10 -4.43 -8.97
CA HIS A 631 -15.47 -3.13 -9.24
C HIS A 631 -13.95 -3.23 -9.50
N VAL A 632 -13.33 -4.38 -9.23
CA VAL A 632 -11.88 -4.55 -9.40
C VAL A 632 -11.47 -4.43 -10.88
N PRO A 633 -10.42 -3.64 -11.21
CA PRO A 633 -9.98 -3.51 -12.59
C PRO A 633 -9.25 -4.78 -13.06
N PRO A 634 -9.07 -4.97 -14.37
CA PRO A 634 -8.19 -5.99 -14.90
C PRO A 634 -6.75 -5.87 -14.39
N PHE A 635 -6.10 -7.00 -14.10
CA PHE A 635 -4.72 -7.06 -13.59
C PHE A 635 -3.73 -7.54 -14.66
N ALA A 636 -2.59 -6.87 -14.74
CA ALA A 636 -1.42 -7.28 -15.51
C ALA A 636 -0.22 -7.45 -14.56
N LEU A 637 0.42 -8.62 -14.53
CA LEU A 637 1.44 -8.94 -13.52
C LEU A 637 2.80 -9.29 -14.14
N TRP A 638 3.86 -8.66 -13.65
CA TRP A 638 5.25 -9.01 -13.94
C TRP A 638 5.93 -9.51 -12.67
N VAL A 639 6.24 -10.80 -12.64
CA VAL A 639 6.83 -11.49 -11.50
C VAL A 639 8.32 -11.72 -11.75
N ALA A 640 9.15 -11.23 -10.84
CA ALA A 640 10.57 -11.53 -10.79
C ALA A 640 10.78 -12.96 -10.25
N GLY A 641 11.40 -13.84 -11.05
CA GLY A 641 11.53 -15.26 -10.74
C GLY A 641 12.62 -15.58 -9.72
N SER A 642 13.63 -14.72 -9.61
CA SER A 642 14.74 -14.79 -8.65
C SER A 642 14.55 -13.81 -7.48
N ASP A 643 13.30 -13.49 -7.15
CA ASP A 643 12.95 -12.59 -6.07
C ASP A 643 12.84 -13.31 -4.73
N ASP A 644 13.83 -13.13 -3.88
CA ASP A 644 13.81 -13.69 -2.52
C ASP A 644 12.90 -12.90 -1.56
N LEU A 645 12.55 -11.64 -1.88
CA LEU A 645 11.78 -10.79 -0.99
C LEU A 645 10.28 -11.11 -1.04
N VAL A 646 9.73 -11.37 -2.23
CA VAL A 646 8.31 -11.65 -2.44
C VAL A 646 8.07 -12.87 -3.32
N ASP A 647 7.01 -13.64 -3.04
CA ASP A 647 6.63 -14.81 -3.84
C ASP A 647 5.47 -14.47 -4.79
N GLY A 648 5.81 -13.90 -5.95
CA GLY A 648 4.83 -13.56 -6.98
C GLY A 648 4.19 -14.79 -7.64
N ARG A 649 4.87 -15.95 -7.68
CA ARG A 649 4.29 -17.18 -8.26
C ARG A 649 3.14 -17.70 -7.42
N ARG A 650 3.25 -17.59 -6.09
CA ARG A 650 2.17 -17.93 -5.18
C ARG A 650 0.95 -17.04 -5.36
N LEU A 651 1.15 -15.76 -5.68
CA LEU A 651 0.06 -14.87 -6.04
C LEU A 651 -0.63 -15.30 -7.34
N LEU A 652 0.13 -15.60 -8.39
CA LEU A 652 -0.45 -16.10 -9.66
C LEU A 652 -1.28 -17.37 -9.43
N ARG A 653 -0.77 -18.33 -8.65
CA ARG A 653 -1.53 -19.55 -8.28
C ARG A 653 -2.83 -19.23 -7.55
N ARG A 654 -2.88 -18.20 -6.70
CA ARG A 654 -4.13 -17.79 -6.01
C ARG A 654 -5.19 -17.38 -7.05
N PHE A 655 -4.81 -16.58 -8.04
CA PHE A 655 -5.72 -16.14 -9.10
C PHE A 655 -6.14 -17.30 -10.02
N GLU A 656 -5.18 -18.11 -10.49
CA GLU A 656 -5.44 -19.28 -11.35
C GLU A 656 -6.38 -20.29 -10.71
N ARG A 657 -6.31 -20.45 -9.38
CA ARG A 657 -7.18 -21.36 -8.62
C ARG A 657 -8.58 -20.79 -8.36
N GLY A 658 -8.86 -19.56 -8.81
CA GLY A 658 -10.17 -18.93 -8.71
C GLY A 658 -10.56 -18.53 -7.28
N ARG A 659 -9.58 -18.22 -6.42
CA ARG A 659 -9.85 -17.69 -5.08
C ARG A 659 -10.38 -16.27 -5.09
N GLU A 660 -10.01 -15.51 -6.12
CA GLU A 660 -10.50 -14.16 -6.38
C GLU A 660 -11.31 -14.18 -7.68
N PRO A 661 -12.58 -14.64 -7.66
CA PRO A 661 -13.36 -14.88 -8.87
C PRO A 661 -13.62 -13.61 -9.70
N CYS A 662 -13.61 -12.45 -9.06
CA CYS A 662 -13.82 -11.14 -9.72
C CYS A 662 -12.55 -10.60 -10.39
N VAL A 663 -11.36 -11.14 -10.05
CA VAL A 663 -10.10 -10.66 -10.62
C VAL A 663 -9.88 -11.23 -12.01
N LYS A 664 -9.86 -10.34 -13.01
CA LYS A 664 -9.49 -10.69 -14.38
C LYS A 664 -8.01 -10.43 -14.62
N VAL A 665 -7.20 -11.49 -14.59
CA VAL A 665 -5.80 -11.41 -15.01
C VAL A 665 -5.73 -11.36 -16.54
N VAL A 666 -5.42 -10.20 -17.11
CA VAL A 666 -5.30 -9.99 -18.57
C VAL A 666 -3.89 -10.24 -19.09
N HIS A 667 -2.89 -10.17 -18.22
CA HIS A 667 -1.51 -10.48 -18.56
C HIS A 667 -0.76 -11.01 -17.34
N GLN A 668 0.09 -12.01 -17.55
CA GLN A 668 1.05 -12.45 -16.56
C GLN A 668 2.36 -12.84 -17.26
N LYS A 669 3.50 -12.38 -16.72
CA LYS A 669 4.83 -12.73 -17.18
C LYS A 669 5.73 -12.99 -15.99
N VAL A 670 6.36 -14.16 -15.95
CA VAL A 670 7.42 -14.47 -15.00
C VAL A 670 8.76 -14.33 -15.72
N ILE A 671 9.66 -13.51 -15.17
CA ILE A 671 11.00 -13.29 -15.72
C ILE A 671 11.99 -13.98 -14.78
N GLU A 672 12.42 -15.18 -15.17
CA GLU A 672 13.15 -16.11 -14.29
C GLU A 672 14.40 -15.49 -13.65
N GLU A 673 15.14 -14.70 -14.42
CA GLU A 673 16.41 -14.11 -14.03
C GLU A 673 16.27 -12.77 -13.30
N TYR A 674 15.06 -12.22 -13.20
CA TYR A 674 14.85 -10.94 -12.55
C TYR A 674 14.81 -11.10 -11.04
N GLU A 675 15.53 -10.21 -10.36
CA GLU A 675 15.42 -9.92 -8.95
C GLU A 675 14.42 -8.77 -8.71
N HIS A 676 14.15 -8.45 -7.44
CA HIS A 676 13.07 -7.54 -7.03
C HIS A 676 13.08 -6.14 -7.68
N LEU A 677 14.27 -5.60 -7.98
CA LEU A 677 14.44 -4.25 -8.55
C LEU A 677 14.69 -4.26 -10.06
N ASP A 678 14.92 -5.44 -10.66
CA ASP A 678 15.16 -5.55 -12.10
C ASP A 678 13.94 -5.10 -12.93
N VAL A 679 12.73 -5.30 -12.39
CA VAL A 679 11.47 -4.85 -13.00
C VAL A 679 11.35 -3.33 -13.18
N ILE A 680 12.27 -2.54 -12.63
CA ILE A 680 12.33 -1.08 -12.83
C ILE A 680 13.72 -0.59 -13.26
N TRP A 681 14.81 -1.31 -12.95
CA TRP A 681 16.18 -0.84 -13.16
C TRP A 681 17.00 -1.66 -14.14
N ALA A 682 16.53 -2.83 -14.59
CA ALA A 682 17.28 -3.62 -15.54
C ALA A 682 17.46 -2.89 -16.88
N MET A 683 18.61 -3.15 -17.53
CA MET A 683 18.95 -2.62 -18.85
C MET A 683 17.95 -3.02 -19.94
N ASP A 684 17.40 -4.23 -19.82
CA ASP A 684 16.42 -4.85 -20.72
C ASP A 684 14.98 -4.71 -20.23
N VAL A 685 14.71 -3.88 -19.21
CA VAL A 685 13.38 -3.77 -18.60
C VAL A 685 12.30 -3.39 -19.60
N LEU A 686 12.61 -2.47 -20.54
CA LEU A 686 11.66 -2.08 -21.56
C LEU A 686 11.33 -3.25 -22.49
N GLU A 687 12.31 -4.04 -22.91
CA GLU A 687 12.08 -5.23 -23.75
C GLU A 687 11.31 -6.34 -23.02
N GLN A 688 11.44 -6.41 -21.70
CA GLN A 688 10.75 -7.41 -20.91
C GLN A 688 9.31 -7.00 -20.57
N ILE A 689 9.06 -5.72 -20.33
CA ILE A 689 7.73 -5.23 -19.97
C ILE A 689 6.91 -4.90 -21.23
N GLU A 690 7.56 -4.37 -22.25
CA GLU A 690 6.99 -4.20 -23.57
C GLU A 690 7.05 -5.51 -24.34
N LEU A 691 5.91 -6.02 -24.79
CA LEU A 691 5.89 -7.01 -25.87
C LEU A 691 6.26 -6.26 -27.16
N SER A 692 7.55 -5.95 -27.34
CA SER A 692 8.03 -5.50 -28.64
C SER A 692 7.88 -6.67 -29.59
N ASN A 693 7.13 -6.45 -30.67
CA ASN A 693 7.19 -7.29 -31.85
C ASN A 693 8.67 -7.44 -32.20
N GLY A 694 9.21 -8.64 -31.97
CA GLY A 694 10.49 -9.02 -32.53
C GLY A 694 10.48 -8.64 -34.00
N ARG A 695 11.63 -8.20 -34.52
CA ARG A 695 11.86 -8.04 -35.95
C ARG A 695 11.57 -9.40 -36.62
N TYR A 696 10.33 -9.68 -37.01
CA TYR A 696 9.88 -10.62 -38.03
C TYR A 696 8.34 -10.64 -38.03
N ASN A 697 7.79 -10.25 -39.20
CA ASN A 697 6.40 -10.40 -39.65
C ASN A 697 5.31 -9.51 -39.04
N LYS A 698 5.04 -8.42 -39.78
CA LYS A 698 3.71 -7.80 -39.93
C LYS A 698 2.71 -8.84 -40.46
N LEU A 699 2.10 -9.67 -39.61
CA LEU A 699 0.87 -10.41 -39.92
C LEU A 699 0.39 -11.17 -38.66
N ASN A 700 -0.01 -10.41 -37.63
CA ASN A 700 -1.07 -10.73 -36.67
C ASN A 700 -0.98 -9.74 -35.50
N SER A 701 -1.90 -8.77 -35.48
CA SER A 701 -2.05 -7.79 -34.42
C SER A 701 -2.63 -8.45 -33.16
N ASN A 702 -1.79 -8.97 -32.28
CA ASN A 702 -2.18 -9.34 -30.92
C ASN A 702 -1.33 -8.54 -29.92
N ILE A 703 -1.92 -7.41 -29.50
CA ILE A 703 -1.83 -6.68 -28.23
C ILE A 703 -0.42 -6.58 -27.61
N CYS A 704 0.18 -5.39 -27.74
CA CYS A 704 1.35 -4.98 -26.96
C CYS A 704 0.97 -4.81 -25.47
N GLY A 705 1.86 -5.17 -24.53
CA GLY A 705 1.58 -5.23 -23.09
C GLY A 705 1.04 -3.93 -22.48
N PHE A 706 1.42 -2.76 -23.02
CA PHE A 706 0.88 -1.46 -22.60
C PHE A 706 -0.24 -0.91 -23.48
N GLN A 707 -0.51 -1.53 -24.64
CA GLN A 707 -1.67 -1.18 -25.47
C GLN A 707 -2.99 -1.58 -24.80
N MET A 708 -2.92 -2.46 -23.77
CA MET A 708 -4.02 -2.75 -22.84
C MET A 708 -4.37 -1.57 -21.91
N ILE A 709 -3.50 -0.56 -21.75
CA ILE A 709 -3.85 0.63 -20.95
C ILE A 709 -4.99 1.41 -21.63
N TYR A 710 -5.11 1.30 -22.96
CA TYR A 710 -6.04 2.06 -23.80
C TYR A 710 -7.35 1.31 -24.14
N GLN A 711 -7.35 -0.03 -24.06
CA GLN A 711 -8.53 -0.87 -24.28
C GLN A 711 -9.24 -1.16 -22.96
#